data_AF-A0A1C6MAF3-F1
#
_entry.id   AF-A0A1C6MAF3-F1
#
_cell.length_a   1.000
_cell.length_b   1.000
_cell.length_c   1.000
_cell.angle_alpha   90.00
_cell.angle_beta   90.00
_cell.angle_gamma   90.00
#
_symmetry.space_group_name_H-M   'P 1'
#
loop_
_entity.id
_entity.type
_entity.pdbx_description
1 polymer ?
#
loop_
_entity_poly.entity_id
_entity_poly.type
_entity_poly.pdbx_seq_one_letter_code
_entity_poly.pdbx_strand_id
1 'polypeptide(L)'
;MGWFRAVSGTDDAADPRFRVASVLDAGDGKAAGAAVVLTSHHLLTCAHVVNDALGKDLFDDSRPEGATLRVQTHGPSGAQLHEAQPVHWLPPRRLDGTDGPPGRGELEWAGDLAVLRVSAELGCPAPPEFRPMRVGQSVRAWHGSALSGSYADVRVKTCDSRVGYLDGALSGMAIGPAYSGGPLWSDAEGAVVGLVAACMLPPVDQVYDSRHVTRRSWAIPWQRIEAELRAAGAGALLDRPVRDDDPAQAVLADLLANVLPAPMFRADYARAVAERCGLGHPTDGSAPTPEEFARILVTEERALAALTEALRSRDPGAVSALIAAGKLSAVPRLLSPREHDRLLAQLTGLPGELVDLLPEAVRAALPLVAELPYDAGFPELLGRLEQLSGDSRSGPGELRVPGLLRAVEFMAVLCPPPERARLRLWADGVAARLGLPPSSLRERRADADEWALGRNRRTRPPRLLVHLVKAGADAFHLRLWSDDGMGPHRAPTETGRRYSAAETAEAVLQLLERLCRTAPEGVRPVVEVLLDRDCLELPVDEWEFADPDGLIPGVLGAEYALVVHCPELLRRNERFLTDWRHRWDRLESSGPLRITGPSTGVREVYGKLLDRRDAARVSVEVSARARMEIIQVCLAMGVPVVLWDRGPAHEVSHAVQQVSESPARALPEQVRSYRAKTLHRPADHPGRPVLAWADPDRALPELQLSEPTELI
;
A
#
# COMPACT_ATOMS: atom_id res chain seq x y z
N MET A 1 -19.10 -17.25 -12.94
CA MET A 1 -20.14 -17.09 -11.91
C MET A 1 -21.27 -18.04 -12.30
N GLY A 2 -21.31 -19.24 -11.71
CA GLY A 2 -22.25 -20.34 -12.04
C GLY A 2 -23.54 -20.22 -11.22
N TRP A 3 -23.78 -21.18 -10.31
CA TRP A 3 -24.90 -21.12 -9.35
C TRP A 3 -24.96 -19.83 -8.50
N PHE A 4 -23.81 -19.21 -8.21
CA PHE A 4 -23.74 -17.90 -7.55
C PHE A 4 -23.73 -16.76 -8.57
N ARG A 5 -24.58 -15.77 -8.33
CA ARG A 5 -24.75 -14.56 -9.17
C ARG A 5 -24.31 -13.35 -8.34
N ALA A 6 -23.77 -12.31 -8.95
CA ALA A 6 -23.64 -11.04 -8.23
C ALA A 6 -25.06 -10.53 -7.90
N VAL A 7 -25.33 -10.07 -6.67
CA VAL A 7 -26.58 -9.34 -6.41
C VAL A 7 -26.45 -8.02 -7.17
N SER A 8 -27.32 -7.83 -8.16
CA SER A 8 -27.55 -6.53 -8.77
C SER A 8 -28.13 -5.59 -7.70
N GLY A 9 -27.27 -5.01 -6.86
CA GLY A 9 -27.60 -3.79 -6.15
C GLY A 9 -27.81 -2.72 -7.21
N THR A 10 -29.05 -2.25 -7.35
CA THR A 10 -29.46 -1.12 -8.21
C THR A 10 -28.55 -0.90 -9.44
N ASP A 11 -28.75 -1.77 -10.43
CA ASP A 11 -28.54 -1.72 -11.89
C ASP A 11 -27.85 -0.51 -12.58
N ASP A 12 -26.87 0.14 -11.95
CA ASP A 12 -26.01 1.09 -12.66
C ASP A 12 -24.74 0.38 -13.17
N ALA A 13 -23.97 -0.35 -12.36
CA ALA A 13 -22.64 -0.88 -12.77
C ALA A 13 -22.63 -1.95 -13.90
N ALA A 14 -23.78 -2.60 -14.17
CA ALA A 14 -23.96 -3.56 -15.26
C ALA A 14 -24.49 -2.92 -16.56
N ASP A 15 -24.81 -1.62 -16.53
CA ASP A 15 -25.36 -0.92 -17.68
C ASP A 15 -24.29 -0.86 -18.80
N PRO A 16 -24.60 -1.37 -20.02
CA PRO A 16 -23.71 -1.31 -21.17
C PRO A 16 -23.18 0.10 -21.48
N ARG A 17 -23.91 1.15 -21.09
CA ARG A 17 -23.49 2.55 -21.21
C ARG A 17 -22.16 2.84 -20.53
N PHE A 18 -21.88 2.20 -19.41
CA PHE A 18 -20.62 2.38 -18.69
C PHE A 18 -19.46 1.57 -19.26
N ARG A 19 -19.66 0.93 -20.41
CA ARG A 19 -18.60 0.33 -21.26
C ARG A 19 -18.34 1.14 -22.51
N VAL A 20 -19.07 2.24 -22.71
CA VAL A 20 -18.93 3.15 -23.84
C VAL A 20 -18.16 4.39 -23.40
N ALA A 21 -17.20 4.79 -24.21
CA ALA A 21 -16.48 6.04 -24.07
C ALA A 21 -16.72 6.94 -25.28
N SER A 22 -16.69 8.25 -25.07
CA SER A 22 -16.72 9.25 -26.13
C SER A 22 -15.29 9.53 -26.60
N VAL A 23 -15.06 9.54 -27.90
CA VAL A 23 -13.85 10.15 -28.49
C VAL A 23 -14.22 11.57 -28.89
N LEU A 24 -13.57 12.56 -28.27
CA LEU A 24 -13.98 13.96 -28.39
C LEU A 24 -13.22 14.68 -29.50
N ASP A 25 -13.94 15.47 -30.28
CA ASP A 25 -13.40 16.41 -31.27
C ASP A 25 -12.50 17.46 -30.61
N ALA A 26 -11.35 17.73 -31.23
CA ALA A 26 -10.38 18.70 -30.71
C ALA A 26 -10.90 20.16 -30.78
N GLY A 27 -11.74 20.49 -31.76
CA GLY A 27 -12.24 21.84 -32.03
C GLY A 27 -13.44 22.23 -31.18
N ASP A 28 -14.49 21.40 -31.12
CA ASP A 28 -15.75 21.74 -30.45
C ASP A 28 -16.07 20.91 -29.18
N GLY A 29 -15.27 19.88 -28.90
CA GLY A 29 -15.41 19.03 -27.71
C GLY A 29 -16.63 18.11 -27.71
N LYS A 30 -17.36 17.99 -28.82
CA LYS A 30 -18.43 17.01 -28.97
C LYS A 30 -17.85 15.63 -29.30
N ALA A 31 -18.67 14.59 -29.18
CA ALA A 31 -18.26 13.25 -29.59
C ALA A 31 -18.09 13.21 -31.12
N ALA A 32 -16.86 12.99 -31.60
CA ALA A 32 -16.58 12.60 -32.97
C ALA A 32 -17.04 11.14 -33.22
N GLY A 33 -16.88 10.30 -32.20
CA GLY A 33 -17.32 8.92 -32.23
C GLY A 33 -17.38 8.29 -30.85
N ALA A 34 -17.59 6.99 -30.84
CA ALA A 34 -17.65 6.16 -29.65
C ALA A 34 -16.47 5.19 -29.60
N ALA A 35 -16.20 4.66 -28.42
CA ALA A 35 -15.23 3.62 -28.18
C ALA A 35 -15.78 2.64 -27.14
N VAL A 36 -15.23 1.42 -27.12
CA VAL A 36 -15.54 0.40 -26.12
C VAL A 36 -14.32 0.12 -25.24
N VAL A 37 -14.56 -0.13 -23.96
CA VAL A 37 -13.52 -0.54 -23.02
C VAL A 37 -12.98 -1.92 -23.40
N LEU A 38 -11.67 -2.02 -23.67
CA LEU A 38 -10.98 -3.26 -24.02
C LEU A 38 -10.24 -3.86 -22.82
N THR A 39 -9.56 -3.00 -22.05
CA THR A 39 -8.92 -3.34 -20.76
C THR A 39 -9.07 -2.16 -19.79
N SER A 40 -8.56 -2.26 -18.56
CA SER A 40 -8.56 -1.14 -17.60
C SER A 40 -7.76 0.10 -18.07
N HIS A 41 -6.90 -0.05 -19.09
CA HIS A 41 -6.09 1.04 -19.65
C HIS A 41 -6.23 1.22 -21.17
N HIS A 42 -7.13 0.48 -21.82
CA HIS A 42 -7.24 0.50 -23.28
C HIS A 42 -8.69 0.60 -23.75
N LEU A 43 -8.91 1.45 -24.75
CA LEU A 43 -10.17 1.60 -25.47
C LEU A 43 -9.99 1.12 -26.92
N LEU A 44 -11.04 0.57 -27.51
CA LEU A 44 -11.10 0.18 -28.91
C LEU A 44 -12.14 1.05 -29.64
N THR A 45 -11.75 1.61 -30.78
CA THR A 45 -12.62 2.43 -31.64
C THR A 45 -12.26 2.22 -33.12
N CYS A 46 -12.95 2.93 -34.02
CA CYS A 46 -12.60 2.99 -35.44
C CYS A 46 -11.45 3.99 -35.68
N ALA A 47 -10.60 3.71 -36.66
CA ALA A 47 -9.49 4.61 -37.01
C ALA A 47 -9.99 5.94 -37.58
N HIS A 48 -11.05 5.92 -38.39
CA HIS A 48 -11.62 7.15 -38.93
C HIS A 48 -12.20 8.08 -37.86
N VAL A 49 -12.63 7.53 -36.70
CA VAL A 49 -13.09 8.33 -35.55
C VAL A 49 -11.92 9.11 -34.93
N VAL A 50 -10.73 8.51 -34.89
CA VAL A 50 -9.51 9.20 -34.45
C VAL A 50 -9.12 10.30 -35.44
N ASN A 51 -9.24 10.04 -36.75
CA ASN A 51 -8.99 11.07 -37.77
C ASN A 51 -9.97 12.24 -37.64
N ASP A 52 -11.27 11.95 -37.51
CA ASP A 52 -12.31 12.96 -37.31
C ASP A 52 -12.03 13.81 -36.06
N ALA A 53 -11.71 13.16 -34.93
CA ALA A 53 -11.39 13.84 -33.68
C ALA A 53 -10.14 14.75 -33.76
N LEU A 54 -9.21 14.44 -34.66
CA LEU A 54 -8.01 15.24 -34.94
C LEU A 54 -8.22 16.27 -36.06
N GLY A 55 -9.43 16.35 -36.65
CA GLY A 55 -9.74 17.23 -37.78
C GLY A 55 -9.05 16.83 -39.10
N LYS A 56 -8.71 15.55 -39.26
CA LYS A 56 -8.12 14.99 -40.49
C LYS A 56 -9.19 14.46 -41.45
N ASP A 57 -8.78 14.14 -42.69
CA ASP A 57 -9.63 13.36 -43.58
C ASP A 57 -9.93 11.98 -42.98
N LEU A 58 -11.18 11.53 -43.04
CA LEU A 58 -11.65 10.30 -42.38
C LEU A 58 -10.82 9.07 -42.78
N PHE A 59 -10.36 9.01 -44.03
CA PHE A 59 -9.62 7.88 -44.57
C PHE A 59 -8.13 8.14 -44.71
N ASP A 60 -7.59 9.18 -44.05
CA ASP A 60 -6.16 9.40 -43.92
C ASP A 60 -5.49 8.16 -43.32
N ASP A 61 -4.54 7.58 -44.06
CA ASP A 61 -3.81 6.37 -43.69
C ASP A 61 -2.56 6.66 -42.84
N SER A 62 -2.18 7.94 -42.70
CA SER A 62 -1.04 8.36 -41.90
C SER A 62 -1.24 8.02 -40.42
N ARG A 63 -0.26 7.33 -39.83
CA ARG A 63 -0.28 7.02 -38.40
C ARG A 63 -0.26 8.33 -37.59
N PRO A 64 -1.16 8.51 -36.62
CA PRO A 64 -1.19 9.69 -35.75
C PRO A 64 -0.09 9.60 -34.67
N GLU A 65 1.18 9.63 -35.07
CA GLU A 65 2.33 9.54 -34.15
C GLU A 65 2.37 10.73 -33.20
N GLY A 66 2.48 10.45 -31.89
CA GLY A 66 2.54 11.49 -30.85
C GLY A 66 1.23 12.26 -30.62
N ALA A 67 0.15 11.89 -31.29
CA ALA A 67 -1.16 12.53 -31.09
C ALA A 67 -1.76 12.15 -29.74
N THR A 68 -2.33 13.14 -29.06
CA THR A 68 -3.12 12.96 -27.84
C THR A 68 -4.57 13.31 -28.12
N LEU A 69 -5.47 12.38 -27.81
CA LEU A 69 -6.91 12.50 -27.94
C LEU A 69 -7.53 12.75 -26.57
N ARG A 70 -8.65 13.47 -26.53
CA ARG A 70 -9.51 13.55 -25.35
C ARG A 70 -10.57 12.48 -25.45
N VAL A 71 -10.67 11.63 -24.42
CA VAL A 71 -11.71 10.61 -24.32
C VAL A 71 -12.50 10.79 -23.03
N GLN A 72 -13.79 10.56 -23.07
CA GLN A 72 -14.66 10.67 -21.90
C GLN A 72 -15.29 9.32 -21.58
N THR A 73 -15.06 8.81 -20.37
CA THR A 73 -15.75 7.62 -19.87
C THR A 73 -16.93 8.00 -19.00
N HIS A 74 -17.98 7.19 -19.04
CA HIS A 74 -19.18 7.39 -18.24
C HIS A 74 -19.27 6.28 -17.19
N GLY A 75 -19.53 6.64 -15.93
CA GLY A 75 -19.71 5.69 -14.85
C GLY A 75 -20.80 6.12 -13.87
N PRO A 76 -21.12 5.28 -12.87
CA PRO A 76 -22.10 5.61 -11.83
C PRO A 76 -21.72 6.88 -11.04
N SER A 77 -20.42 7.19 -10.96
CA SER A 77 -19.85 8.38 -10.32
C SER A 77 -19.82 9.62 -11.21
N GLY A 78 -20.33 9.54 -12.45
CA GLY A 78 -20.34 10.62 -13.43
C GLY A 78 -19.37 10.41 -14.60
N ALA A 79 -19.22 11.45 -15.44
CA ALA A 79 -18.32 11.44 -16.58
C ALA A 79 -16.90 11.86 -16.19
N GLN A 80 -15.89 11.13 -16.67
CA GLN A 80 -14.47 11.40 -16.44
C GLN A 80 -13.75 11.62 -17.76
N LEU A 81 -12.91 12.66 -17.81
CA LEU A 81 -12.11 13.00 -18.99
C LEU A 81 -10.70 12.42 -18.84
N HIS A 82 -10.19 11.81 -19.92
CA HIS A 82 -8.86 11.23 -19.98
C HIS A 82 -8.14 11.68 -21.25
N GLU A 83 -6.81 11.68 -21.18
CA GLU A 83 -5.94 11.78 -22.35
C GLU A 83 -5.56 10.38 -22.83
N ALA A 84 -5.71 10.14 -24.13
CA ALA A 84 -5.45 8.84 -24.74
C ALA A 84 -4.53 8.95 -25.95
N GLN A 85 -3.68 7.95 -26.15
CA GLN A 85 -2.74 7.88 -27.27
C GLN A 85 -3.01 6.63 -28.13
N PRO A 86 -3.02 6.74 -29.47
CA PRO A 86 -3.13 5.59 -30.35
C PRO A 86 -1.91 4.67 -30.24
N VAL A 87 -2.09 3.45 -29.72
CA VAL A 87 -1.02 2.46 -29.56
C VAL A 87 -1.01 1.39 -30.64
N HIS A 88 -2.19 1.00 -31.14
CA HIS A 88 -2.32 0.19 -32.35
C HIS A 88 -3.18 0.94 -33.37
N TRP A 89 -2.69 1.03 -34.61
CA TRP A 89 -3.31 1.80 -35.69
C TRP A 89 -3.47 0.92 -36.93
N LEU A 90 -4.71 0.65 -37.31
CA LEU A 90 -5.07 -0.08 -38.52
C LEU A 90 -5.96 0.83 -39.35
N PRO A 91 -5.41 1.61 -40.30
CA PRO A 91 -6.20 2.56 -41.07
C PRO A 91 -7.24 1.86 -41.95
N PRO A 92 -8.28 2.57 -42.42
CA PRO A 92 -9.18 2.07 -43.45
C PRO A 92 -8.39 1.68 -44.72
N ARG A 93 -8.66 0.49 -45.26
CA ARG A 93 -7.99 -0.05 -46.46
C ARG A 93 -9.00 -0.62 -47.45
N ARG A 94 -8.63 -0.68 -48.72
CA ARG A 94 -9.50 -1.23 -49.77
C ARG A 94 -9.73 -2.74 -49.56
N LEU A 95 -10.97 -3.20 -49.78
CA LEU A 95 -11.34 -4.61 -49.57
C LEU A 95 -10.77 -5.57 -50.62
N ASP A 96 -10.37 -5.06 -51.78
CA ASP A 96 -9.74 -5.83 -52.84
C ASP A 96 -8.27 -6.18 -52.54
N GLY A 97 -7.73 -5.68 -51.43
CA GLY A 97 -6.36 -5.93 -50.99
C GLY A 97 -5.32 -5.05 -51.69
N THR A 98 -5.74 -4.06 -52.48
CA THR A 98 -4.83 -3.05 -53.02
C THR A 98 -4.41 -2.06 -51.96
N ASP A 99 -3.14 -1.63 -52.01
CA ASP A 99 -2.60 -0.64 -51.07
C ASP A 99 -3.24 0.75 -51.30
N GLY A 100 -3.53 1.45 -50.21
CA GLY A 100 -4.10 2.80 -50.20
C GLY A 100 -5.47 2.90 -49.53
N PRO A 101 -5.98 4.14 -49.32
CA PRO A 101 -7.25 4.37 -48.65
C PRO A 101 -8.45 4.00 -49.55
N PRO A 102 -9.64 3.74 -48.95
CA PRO A 102 -10.88 3.55 -49.70
C PRO A 102 -11.17 4.70 -50.68
N GLY A 103 -11.61 4.36 -51.89
CA GLY A 103 -12.00 5.34 -52.89
C GLY A 103 -13.28 6.10 -52.50
N ARG A 104 -13.46 7.32 -53.04
CA ARG A 104 -14.70 8.10 -52.84
C ARG A 104 -15.92 7.29 -53.29
N GLY A 105 -16.84 7.01 -52.37
CA GLY A 105 -18.07 6.26 -52.63
C GLY A 105 -17.97 4.74 -52.43
N GLU A 106 -16.81 4.21 -52.04
CA GLU A 106 -16.71 2.84 -51.55
C GLU A 106 -17.52 2.69 -50.25
N LEU A 107 -18.41 1.71 -50.21
CA LEU A 107 -19.35 1.50 -49.08
C LEU A 107 -18.77 0.64 -47.96
N GLU A 108 -17.76 -0.17 -48.27
CA GLU A 108 -17.17 -1.15 -47.37
C GLU A 108 -15.63 -1.10 -47.45
N TRP A 109 -14.96 -1.29 -46.32
CA TRP A 109 -13.49 -1.29 -46.24
C TRP A 109 -12.95 -2.33 -45.24
N ALA A 110 -11.62 -2.48 -45.23
CA ALA A 110 -10.85 -3.29 -44.29
C ALA A 110 -10.10 -2.42 -43.26
N GLY A 111 -9.60 -3.06 -42.20
CA GLY A 111 -8.97 -2.35 -41.09
C GLY A 111 -9.97 -1.47 -40.35
N ASP A 112 -9.66 -0.17 -40.29
CA ASP A 112 -10.44 0.85 -39.58
C ASP A 112 -10.60 0.57 -38.08
N LEU A 113 -9.49 0.27 -37.42
CA LEU A 113 -9.42 0.00 -35.99
C LEU A 113 -8.29 0.81 -35.35
N ALA A 114 -8.57 1.38 -34.19
CA ALA A 114 -7.58 2.03 -33.35
C ALA A 114 -7.73 1.56 -31.90
N VAL A 115 -6.61 1.17 -31.30
CA VAL A 115 -6.53 0.93 -29.84
C VAL A 115 -5.89 2.15 -29.21
N LEU A 116 -6.60 2.75 -28.25
CA LEU A 116 -6.16 3.93 -27.51
C LEU A 116 -5.72 3.50 -26.11
N ARG A 117 -4.54 3.93 -25.69
CA ARG A 117 -4.05 3.75 -24.32
C ARG A 117 -4.25 5.03 -23.52
N VAL A 118 -4.81 4.88 -22.32
CA VAL A 118 -4.94 5.95 -21.33
C VAL A 118 -3.91 5.75 -20.22
N SER A 119 -3.34 6.85 -19.72
CA SER A 119 -2.28 6.81 -18.69
C SER A 119 -2.81 6.47 -17.29
N ALA A 120 -4.06 6.85 -17.01
CA ALA A 120 -4.76 6.51 -15.77
C ALA A 120 -5.60 5.24 -15.97
N GLU A 121 -5.89 4.54 -14.88
CA GLU A 121 -6.86 3.44 -14.90
C GLU A 121 -8.26 4.02 -15.16
N LEU A 122 -8.99 3.40 -16.09
CA LEU A 122 -10.36 3.78 -16.37
C LEU A 122 -11.24 3.43 -15.17
N GLY A 123 -11.83 4.44 -14.52
CA GLY A 123 -12.81 4.26 -13.44
C GLY A 123 -14.15 3.63 -13.88
N CYS A 124 -14.18 2.96 -15.03
CA CYS A 124 -15.32 2.24 -15.56
C CYS A 124 -15.30 0.77 -15.12
N PRO A 125 -16.46 0.10 -15.01
CA PRO A 125 -16.47 -1.29 -14.56
C PRO A 125 -15.82 -2.26 -15.59
N ALA A 126 -15.50 -3.50 -15.15
CA ALA A 126 -14.62 -4.43 -15.87
C ALA A 126 -15.00 -4.69 -17.35
N PRO A 127 -14.03 -4.86 -18.28
CA PRO A 127 -14.29 -5.00 -19.72
C PRO A 127 -15.38 -6.04 -20.04
N PRO A 128 -16.21 -5.80 -21.07
CA PRO A 128 -17.31 -6.69 -21.40
C PRO A 128 -16.78 -8.02 -21.98
N GLU A 129 -17.65 -9.02 -22.06
CA GLU A 129 -17.34 -10.17 -22.92
C GLU A 129 -17.45 -9.77 -24.39
N PHE A 130 -16.57 -10.33 -25.21
CA PHE A 130 -16.65 -10.18 -26.65
C PHE A 130 -16.96 -11.52 -27.32
N ARG A 131 -17.91 -11.52 -28.26
CA ARG A 131 -18.43 -12.76 -28.89
C ARG A 131 -18.55 -12.57 -30.41
N PRO A 132 -18.41 -13.64 -31.21
CA PRO A 132 -18.62 -13.55 -32.65
C PRO A 132 -20.03 -13.07 -33.01
N MET A 133 -20.12 -12.15 -33.98
CA MET A 133 -21.39 -11.66 -34.53
C MET A 133 -22.07 -12.74 -35.36
N ARG A 134 -23.39 -12.92 -35.20
CA ARG A 134 -24.18 -13.91 -35.95
C ARG A 134 -25.36 -13.28 -36.68
N VAL A 135 -25.69 -13.86 -37.83
CA VAL A 135 -26.89 -13.48 -38.60
C VAL A 135 -28.15 -13.68 -37.75
N GLY A 136 -29.05 -12.70 -37.78
CA GLY A 136 -30.31 -12.72 -37.07
C GLY A 136 -30.25 -12.22 -35.62
N GLN A 137 -29.06 -11.93 -35.10
CA GLN A 137 -28.84 -11.43 -33.74
C GLN A 137 -29.44 -10.02 -33.56
N SER A 138 -30.19 -9.82 -32.49
CA SER A 138 -30.68 -8.49 -32.08
C SER A 138 -29.63 -7.82 -31.21
N VAL A 139 -29.24 -6.61 -31.57
CA VAL A 139 -28.18 -5.87 -30.88
C VAL A 139 -28.54 -4.40 -30.72
N ARG A 140 -27.94 -3.75 -29.73
CA ARG A 140 -28.06 -2.33 -29.48
C ARG A 140 -26.76 -1.62 -29.84
N ALA A 141 -26.83 -0.66 -30.76
CA ALA A 141 -25.74 0.24 -31.08
C ALA A 141 -25.76 1.43 -30.12
N TRP A 142 -24.62 1.71 -29.49
CA TRP A 142 -24.49 2.81 -28.53
C TRP A 142 -23.79 4.03 -29.13
N HIS A 143 -24.38 5.21 -28.90
CA HIS A 143 -23.82 6.49 -29.28
C HIS A 143 -22.70 6.93 -28.31
N GLY A 144 -21.74 7.72 -28.79
CA GLY A 144 -20.60 8.20 -28.00
C GLY A 144 -20.98 8.97 -26.73
N SER A 145 -22.16 9.58 -26.66
CA SER A 145 -22.62 10.30 -25.47
C SER A 145 -23.03 9.40 -24.28
N ALA A 146 -23.21 8.09 -24.51
CA ALA A 146 -23.61 7.11 -23.49
C ALA A 146 -24.84 7.51 -22.63
N LEU A 147 -25.75 8.33 -23.16
CA LEU A 147 -26.98 8.71 -22.47
C LEU A 147 -27.95 7.53 -22.45
N SER A 148 -28.80 7.46 -21.43
CA SER A 148 -29.78 6.37 -21.25
C SER A 148 -30.65 6.12 -22.48
N GLY A 149 -30.98 7.16 -23.25
CA GLY A 149 -31.77 7.06 -24.47
C GLY A 149 -30.98 7.10 -25.77
N SER A 150 -29.65 7.23 -25.76
CA SER A 150 -28.85 7.43 -26.98
C SER A 150 -28.39 6.11 -27.61
N TYR A 151 -29.33 5.22 -27.89
CA TYR A 151 -29.05 3.91 -28.49
C TYR A 151 -30.00 3.61 -29.65
N ALA A 152 -29.56 2.77 -30.58
CA ALA A 152 -30.37 2.29 -31.69
C ALA A 152 -30.46 0.76 -31.66
N ASP A 153 -31.68 0.23 -31.58
CA ASP A 153 -31.92 -1.20 -31.68
C ASP A 153 -31.90 -1.65 -33.14
N VAL A 154 -31.04 -2.61 -33.45
CA VAL A 154 -30.81 -3.09 -34.81
C VAL A 154 -30.73 -4.61 -34.85
N ARG A 155 -30.93 -5.18 -36.03
CA ARG A 155 -30.78 -6.61 -36.25
C ARG A 155 -29.73 -6.89 -37.29
N VAL A 156 -28.83 -7.83 -36.99
CA VAL A 156 -27.82 -8.31 -37.94
C VAL A 156 -28.54 -9.08 -39.06
N LYS A 157 -28.50 -8.55 -40.28
CA LYS A 157 -29.16 -9.14 -41.45
C LYS A 157 -28.28 -10.09 -42.21
N THR A 158 -27.03 -9.68 -42.42
CA THR A 158 -25.98 -10.50 -42.99
C THR A 158 -24.71 -10.24 -42.18
N CYS A 159 -23.88 -11.26 -42.09
CA CYS A 159 -22.59 -11.21 -41.44
C CYS A 159 -21.75 -12.20 -42.21
N ASP A 160 -20.87 -11.69 -43.06
CA ASP A 160 -19.77 -12.51 -43.57
C ASP A 160 -18.55 -12.29 -42.68
N SER A 161 -17.42 -12.92 -43.00
CA SER A 161 -16.18 -12.75 -42.23
C SER A 161 -15.58 -11.34 -42.34
N ARG A 162 -16.15 -10.45 -43.16
CA ARG A 162 -15.64 -9.11 -43.47
C ARG A 162 -16.56 -8.03 -42.88
N VAL A 163 -17.85 -8.07 -43.15
CA VAL A 163 -18.81 -7.00 -42.80
C VAL A 163 -20.11 -7.59 -42.25
N GLY A 164 -20.67 -6.92 -41.24
CA GLY A 164 -22.02 -7.17 -40.75
C GLY A 164 -22.97 -6.05 -41.16
N TYR A 165 -24.02 -6.37 -41.92
CA TYR A 165 -25.09 -5.40 -42.22
C TYR A 165 -26.16 -5.41 -41.15
N LEU A 166 -26.58 -4.21 -40.75
CA LEU A 166 -27.53 -3.95 -39.68
C LEU A 166 -28.74 -3.21 -40.24
N ASP A 167 -29.94 -3.71 -39.96
CA ASP A 167 -31.18 -3.00 -40.24
C ASP A 167 -31.84 -2.58 -38.93
N GLY A 168 -32.09 -1.28 -38.78
CA GLY A 168 -32.87 -0.73 -37.66
C GLY A 168 -34.38 -0.79 -37.91
N ALA A 169 -35.16 -0.79 -36.83
CA ALA A 169 -36.61 -0.59 -36.92
C ALA A 169 -36.94 0.83 -37.40
N LEU A 170 -38.11 1.05 -38.00
CA LEU A 170 -38.55 2.40 -38.44
C LEU A 170 -38.95 3.33 -37.27
N SER A 171 -39.21 2.77 -36.08
CA SER A 171 -39.43 3.49 -34.83
C SER A 171 -38.15 3.52 -33.97
N GLY A 172 -37.98 4.55 -33.14
CA GLY A 172 -36.78 4.72 -32.29
C GLY A 172 -35.65 5.51 -32.97
N MET A 173 -34.48 5.59 -32.34
CA MET A 173 -33.30 6.25 -32.91
C MET A 173 -32.69 5.46 -34.08
N ALA A 174 -32.02 6.17 -34.98
CA ALA A 174 -31.24 5.59 -36.07
C ALA A 174 -29.75 5.74 -35.78
N ILE A 175 -28.94 4.80 -36.26
CA ILE A 175 -27.48 4.95 -36.28
C ILE A 175 -27.13 6.12 -37.21
N GLY A 176 -26.35 7.05 -36.70
CA GLY A 176 -25.92 8.26 -37.41
C GLY A 176 -24.55 8.74 -36.91
N PRO A 177 -24.25 10.04 -37.01
CA PRO A 177 -23.01 10.62 -36.49
C PRO A 177 -22.76 10.21 -35.03
N ALA A 178 -21.48 10.04 -34.69
CA ALA A 178 -20.98 9.67 -33.36
C ALA A 178 -21.42 8.29 -32.79
N TYR A 179 -22.03 7.43 -33.61
CA TYR A 179 -22.15 5.99 -33.32
C TYR A 179 -20.93 5.18 -33.75
N SER A 180 -20.15 5.66 -34.73
CA SER A 180 -18.97 4.96 -35.25
C SER A 180 -17.96 4.68 -34.15
N GLY A 181 -17.35 3.49 -34.18
CA GLY A 181 -16.49 2.96 -33.12
C GLY A 181 -17.24 2.49 -31.88
N GLY A 182 -18.57 2.68 -31.82
CA GLY A 182 -19.40 2.29 -30.69
C GLY A 182 -19.72 0.79 -30.69
N PRO A 183 -19.89 0.19 -29.50
CA PRO A 183 -20.16 -1.24 -29.38
C PRO A 183 -21.55 -1.62 -29.85
N LEU A 184 -21.64 -2.77 -30.50
CA LEU A 184 -22.89 -3.50 -30.75
C LEU A 184 -23.11 -4.50 -29.62
N TRP A 185 -24.04 -4.18 -28.73
CA TRP A 185 -24.32 -4.97 -27.53
C TRP A 185 -25.44 -5.99 -27.77
N SER A 186 -25.19 -7.25 -27.43
CA SER A 186 -26.21 -8.31 -27.42
C SER A 186 -26.75 -8.49 -26.00
N ASP A 187 -27.97 -8.05 -25.75
CA ASP A 187 -28.64 -8.24 -24.44
C ASP A 187 -28.76 -9.72 -24.08
N ALA A 188 -28.99 -10.59 -25.08
CA ALA A 188 -29.14 -12.03 -24.87
C ALA A 188 -27.84 -12.72 -24.42
N GLU A 189 -26.68 -12.17 -24.79
CA GLU A 189 -25.37 -12.76 -24.49
C GLU A 189 -24.59 -11.94 -23.46
N GLY A 190 -25.08 -10.77 -23.06
CA GLY A 190 -24.37 -9.84 -22.18
C GLY A 190 -22.99 -9.46 -22.71
N ALA A 191 -22.88 -9.31 -24.03
CA ALA A 191 -21.58 -9.25 -24.72
C ALA A 191 -21.59 -8.26 -25.90
N VAL A 192 -20.41 -7.75 -26.23
CA VAL A 192 -20.15 -6.96 -27.44
C VAL A 192 -19.84 -7.89 -28.60
N VAL A 193 -20.49 -7.67 -29.74
CA VAL A 193 -20.35 -8.55 -30.91
C VAL A 193 -19.69 -7.90 -32.12
N GLY A 194 -19.38 -6.61 -32.03
CA GLY A 194 -18.71 -5.84 -33.07
C GLY A 194 -18.77 -4.35 -32.79
N LEU A 195 -18.30 -3.56 -33.75
CA LEU A 195 -18.32 -2.10 -33.71
C LEU A 195 -19.12 -1.54 -34.89
N VAL A 196 -19.85 -0.45 -34.66
CA VAL A 196 -20.46 0.31 -35.74
C VAL A 196 -19.36 1.00 -36.57
N ALA A 197 -19.39 0.85 -37.89
CA ALA A 197 -18.44 1.52 -38.77
C ALA A 197 -19.06 2.72 -39.49
N ALA A 198 -20.21 2.52 -40.14
CA ALA A 198 -20.91 3.61 -40.83
C ALA A 198 -22.39 3.31 -41.05
N CYS A 199 -23.17 4.37 -41.33
CA CYS A 199 -24.53 4.27 -41.82
C CYS A 199 -24.54 4.39 -43.36
N MET A 200 -25.46 3.68 -44.03
CA MET A 200 -25.63 3.84 -45.48
C MET A 200 -26.62 4.97 -45.76
N LEU A 201 -26.15 5.97 -46.51
CA LEU A 201 -26.98 7.03 -47.06
C LEU A 201 -27.28 6.71 -48.54
N PRO A 202 -28.49 7.01 -49.05
CA PRO A 202 -28.80 6.80 -50.47
C PRO A 202 -27.85 7.65 -51.34
N PRO A 203 -27.19 7.07 -52.36
CA PRO A 203 -26.33 7.84 -53.25
C PRO A 203 -27.17 8.80 -54.12
N VAL A 204 -26.59 9.96 -54.46
CA VAL A 204 -27.27 11.03 -55.20
C VAL A 204 -27.63 10.62 -56.65
N ASP A 205 -26.97 9.61 -57.23
CA ASP A 205 -27.05 9.31 -58.66
C ASP A 205 -27.30 7.83 -59.08
N GLN A 206 -27.66 6.86 -58.21
CA GLN A 206 -27.97 5.47 -58.66
C GLN A 206 -29.03 4.68 -57.84
N VAL A 207 -29.89 3.96 -58.59
CA VAL A 207 -30.77 2.75 -58.39
C VAL A 207 -31.55 2.53 -57.08
N TYR A 208 -31.18 3.10 -55.93
CA TYR A 208 -31.91 2.90 -54.67
C TYR A 208 -32.89 4.04 -54.38
N ASP A 209 -34.17 3.72 -54.23
CA ASP A 209 -35.13 4.61 -53.58
C ASP A 209 -34.70 4.82 -52.12
N SER A 210 -34.85 6.03 -51.59
CA SER A 210 -34.72 6.34 -50.16
C SER A 210 -35.37 5.30 -49.22
N ARG A 211 -36.47 4.67 -49.68
CA ARG A 211 -37.21 3.60 -48.99
C ARG A 211 -36.45 2.27 -48.89
N HIS A 212 -35.41 2.03 -49.70
CA HIS A 212 -34.65 0.78 -49.76
C HIS A 212 -33.43 0.72 -48.83
N VAL A 213 -32.94 1.87 -48.34
CA VAL A 213 -31.77 1.97 -47.44
C VAL A 213 -32.07 2.67 -46.12
N THR A 214 -33.36 2.99 -45.87
CA THR A 214 -33.79 3.63 -44.62
C THR A 214 -33.32 2.82 -43.41
N ARG A 215 -32.40 3.39 -42.62
CA ARG A 215 -31.83 2.81 -41.38
C ARG A 215 -30.99 1.54 -41.59
N ARG A 216 -30.37 1.37 -42.76
CA ARG A 216 -29.32 0.38 -42.94
C ARG A 216 -27.96 0.94 -42.54
N SER A 217 -27.18 0.17 -41.81
CA SER A 217 -25.81 0.48 -41.40
C SER A 217 -24.94 -0.75 -41.56
N TRP A 218 -23.64 -0.59 -41.40
CA TRP A 218 -22.73 -1.72 -41.35
C TRP A 218 -21.72 -1.60 -40.22
N ALA A 219 -21.16 -2.75 -39.87
CA ALA A 219 -20.35 -2.95 -38.70
C ALA A 219 -19.17 -3.87 -38.99
N ILE A 220 -18.12 -3.73 -38.18
CA ILE A 220 -16.97 -4.63 -38.17
C ILE A 220 -17.29 -5.76 -37.17
N PRO A 221 -17.45 -7.01 -37.63
CA PRO A 221 -17.76 -8.14 -36.73
C PRO A 221 -16.61 -8.44 -35.77
N TRP A 222 -16.90 -8.87 -34.54
CA TRP A 222 -15.86 -9.16 -33.55
C TRP A 222 -14.81 -10.17 -34.03
N GLN A 223 -15.22 -11.24 -34.72
CA GLN A 223 -14.29 -12.23 -35.27
C GLN A 223 -13.25 -11.63 -36.23
N ARG A 224 -13.60 -10.53 -36.92
CA ARG A 224 -12.68 -9.78 -37.79
C ARG A 224 -11.77 -8.87 -36.98
N ILE A 225 -12.34 -8.13 -36.03
CA ILE A 225 -11.60 -7.27 -35.10
C ILE A 225 -10.50 -8.08 -34.41
N GLU A 226 -10.87 -9.24 -33.88
CA GLU A 226 -9.98 -10.16 -33.19
C GLU A 226 -8.83 -10.63 -34.11
N ALA A 227 -9.13 -11.02 -35.35
CA ALA A 227 -8.13 -11.45 -36.32
C ALA A 227 -7.15 -10.32 -36.71
N GLU A 228 -7.66 -9.12 -37.01
CA GLU A 228 -6.86 -7.96 -37.41
C GLU A 228 -5.98 -7.45 -36.26
N LEU A 229 -6.51 -7.37 -35.04
CA LEU A 229 -5.74 -6.98 -33.86
C LEU A 229 -4.65 -8.00 -33.51
N ARG A 230 -4.93 -9.31 -33.60
CA ARG A 230 -3.88 -10.33 -33.42
C ARG A 230 -2.79 -10.21 -34.47
N ALA A 231 -3.16 -10.02 -35.74
CA ALA A 231 -2.20 -9.81 -36.82
C ALA A 231 -1.34 -8.54 -36.62
N ALA A 232 -1.91 -7.50 -36.01
CA ALA A 232 -1.22 -6.26 -35.65
C ALA A 232 -0.42 -6.33 -34.34
N GLY A 233 -0.28 -7.52 -33.73
CA GLY A 233 0.49 -7.73 -32.50
C GLY A 233 -0.22 -7.32 -31.21
N ALA A 234 -1.52 -7.00 -31.26
CA ALA A 234 -2.35 -6.63 -30.10
C ALA A 234 -3.00 -7.84 -29.41
N GLY A 235 -2.58 -9.08 -29.73
CA GLY A 235 -3.22 -10.31 -29.23
C GLY A 235 -3.24 -10.43 -27.71
N ALA A 236 -2.17 -9.98 -27.04
CA ALA A 236 -2.09 -9.97 -25.58
C ALA A 236 -3.16 -9.09 -24.90
N LEU A 237 -3.74 -8.11 -25.60
CA LEU A 237 -4.85 -7.29 -25.09
C LEU A 237 -6.20 -8.01 -25.17
N LEU A 238 -6.30 -9.03 -26.03
CA LEU A 238 -7.49 -9.85 -26.24
C LEU A 238 -7.48 -11.12 -25.39
N ASP A 239 -6.28 -11.60 -25.08
CA ASP A 239 -6.07 -12.74 -24.22
C ASP A 239 -6.39 -12.31 -22.78
N ARG A 240 -7.47 -12.86 -22.21
CA ARG A 240 -7.72 -12.72 -20.78
C ARG A 240 -6.50 -13.26 -20.04
N PRO A 241 -6.02 -12.61 -18.96
CA PRO A 241 -5.06 -13.26 -18.09
C PRO A 241 -5.67 -14.61 -17.70
N VAL A 242 -4.96 -15.69 -18.03
CA VAL A 242 -5.32 -17.03 -17.55
C VAL A 242 -5.42 -16.87 -16.05
N ARG A 243 -6.62 -17.08 -15.49
CA ARG A 243 -6.77 -17.24 -14.05
C ARG A 243 -5.81 -18.37 -13.70
N ASP A 244 -4.73 -18.07 -12.98
CA ASP A 244 -4.00 -19.11 -12.27
C ASP A 244 -5.06 -19.92 -11.53
N ASP A 245 -5.16 -21.22 -11.82
CA ASP A 245 -6.02 -22.11 -11.05
C ASP A 245 -5.53 -22.03 -9.61
N ASP A 246 -6.29 -21.32 -8.76
CA ASP A 246 -5.95 -21.13 -7.37
C ASP A 246 -5.70 -22.52 -6.74
N PRO A 247 -4.52 -22.78 -6.15
CA PRO A 247 -4.16 -24.10 -5.67
C PRO A 247 -5.11 -24.60 -4.57
N ALA A 248 -5.82 -23.70 -3.88
CA ALA A 248 -6.85 -24.06 -2.91
C ALA A 248 -8.12 -24.61 -3.57
N GLN A 249 -8.43 -24.25 -4.81
CA GLN A 249 -9.74 -24.54 -5.42
C GLN A 249 -10.02 -26.05 -5.52
N ALA A 250 -9.05 -26.83 -6.00
CA ALA A 250 -9.21 -28.29 -6.11
C ALA A 250 -9.34 -28.95 -4.74
N VAL A 251 -8.48 -28.57 -3.79
CA VAL A 251 -8.51 -29.09 -2.40
C VAL A 251 -9.85 -28.77 -1.73
N LEU A 252 -10.35 -27.55 -1.92
CA LEU A 252 -11.64 -27.11 -1.37
C LEU A 252 -12.82 -27.84 -2.04
N ALA A 253 -12.76 -28.12 -3.33
CA ALA A 253 -13.80 -28.89 -4.02
C ALA A 253 -13.90 -30.33 -3.47
N ASP A 254 -12.75 -31.00 -3.28
CA ASP A 254 -12.69 -32.33 -2.68
C ASP A 254 -13.21 -32.34 -1.24
N LEU A 255 -12.83 -31.33 -0.43
CA LEU A 255 -13.35 -31.18 0.93
C LEU A 255 -14.86 -30.95 0.93
N LEU A 256 -15.39 -30.11 0.04
CA LEU A 256 -16.83 -29.86 -0.08
C LEU A 256 -17.59 -31.10 -0.54
N ALA A 257 -17.02 -31.91 -1.43
CA ALA A 257 -17.62 -33.19 -1.85
C ALA A 257 -17.74 -34.17 -0.68
N ASN A 258 -16.79 -34.16 0.25
CA ASN A 258 -16.78 -35.03 1.43
C ASN A 258 -17.63 -34.51 2.59
N VAL A 259 -17.56 -33.21 2.88
CA VAL A 259 -18.28 -32.58 4.01
C VAL A 259 -19.74 -32.32 3.66
N LEU A 260 -20.03 -31.95 2.41
CA LEU A 260 -21.37 -31.63 1.91
C LEU A 260 -21.75 -32.48 0.68
N PRO A 261 -21.77 -33.82 0.81
CA PRO A 261 -22.00 -34.72 -0.33
C PRO A 261 -23.41 -34.56 -0.91
N ALA A 262 -24.42 -34.43 -0.04
CA ALA A 262 -25.81 -34.32 -0.46
C ALA A 262 -26.12 -32.94 -1.06
N PRO A 263 -26.71 -32.86 -2.28
CA PRO A 263 -27.05 -31.61 -2.94
C PRO A 263 -27.91 -30.67 -2.08
N MET A 264 -28.87 -31.22 -1.32
CA MET A 264 -29.75 -30.43 -0.46
C MET A 264 -28.98 -29.66 0.63
N PHE A 265 -28.06 -30.32 1.35
CA PHE A 265 -27.25 -29.64 2.36
C PHE A 265 -26.30 -28.62 1.73
N ARG A 266 -25.71 -28.96 0.57
CA ARG A 266 -24.85 -28.04 -0.18
C ARG A 266 -25.61 -26.80 -0.64
N ALA A 267 -26.86 -26.92 -1.08
CA ALA A 267 -27.73 -25.79 -1.38
C ALA A 267 -28.01 -24.92 -0.15
N ASP A 268 -28.31 -25.50 1.02
CA ASP A 268 -28.58 -24.73 2.24
C ASP A 268 -27.36 -23.89 2.67
N TYR A 269 -26.16 -24.48 2.70
CA TYR A 269 -24.94 -23.76 3.04
C TYR A 269 -24.52 -22.75 1.97
N ALA A 270 -24.70 -23.08 0.69
CA ALA A 270 -24.43 -22.16 -0.40
C ALA A 270 -25.37 -20.95 -0.37
N ARG A 271 -26.66 -21.13 -0.06
CA ARG A 271 -27.62 -20.03 0.17
C ARG A 271 -27.17 -19.16 1.35
N ALA A 272 -26.81 -19.76 2.47
CA ALA A 272 -26.35 -19.03 3.64
C ALA A 272 -25.06 -18.23 3.38
N VAL A 273 -24.13 -18.76 2.58
CA VAL A 273 -22.92 -18.03 2.13
C VAL A 273 -23.31 -16.89 1.19
N ALA A 274 -24.15 -17.16 0.19
CA ALA A 274 -24.59 -16.16 -0.77
C ALA A 274 -25.28 -14.97 -0.08
N GLU A 275 -26.23 -15.23 0.82
CA GLU A 275 -26.91 -14.20 1.61
C GLU A 275 -25.95 -13.36 2.44
N ARG A 276 -24.97 -13.99 3.12
CA ARG A 276 -23.99 -13.29 3.96
C ARG A 276 -22.99 -12.46 3.15
N CYS A 277 -22.67 -12.91 1.94
CA CYS A 277 -21.73 -12.23 1.05
C CYS A 277 -22.40 -11.25 0.08
N GLY A 278 -23.73 -11.09 0.14
CA GLY A 278 -24.46 -10.23 -0.80
C GLY A 278 -24.42 -10.77 -2.24
N LEU A 279 -24.49 -12.09 -2.42
CA LEU A 279 -24.56 -12.77 -3.70
C LEU A 279 -25.97 -13.33 -3.95
N GLY A 280 -26.40 -13.28 -5.22
CA GLY A 280 -27.65 -13.85 -5.68
C GLY A 280 -27.50 -15.37 -5.89
N HIS A 281 -28.61 -16.08 -5.79
CA HIS A 281 -28.66 -17.52 -6.03
C HIS A 281 -30.02 -17.93 -6.63
N PRO A 282 -30.09 -19.06 -7.37
CA PRO A 282 -31.35 -19.64 -7.83
C PRO A 282 -32.31 -19.95 -6.67
N THR A 283 -33.61 -19.81 -6.94
CA THR A 283 -34.71 -20.20 -6.03
C THR A 283 -35.44 -21.46 -6.51
N ASP A 284 -34.89 -22.15 -7.50
CA ASP A 284 -35.48 -23.33 -8.16
C ASP A 284 -35.17 -24.66 -7.44
N GLY A 285 -34.53 -24.61 -6.27
CA GLY A 285 -34.15 -25.79 -5.50
C GLY A 285 -32.89 -26.49 -6.00
N SER A 286 -32.19 -25.94 -7.02
CA SER A 286 -30.89 -26.44 -7.46
C SER A 286 -29.78 -26.22 -6.43
N ALA A 287 -28.69 -26.99 -6.54
CA ALA A 287 -27.51 -26.89 -5.69
C ALA A 287 -26.25 -26.66 -6.55
N PRO A 288 -25.24 -25.90 -6.07
CA PRO A 288 -23.98 -25.75 -6.78
C PRO A 288 -23.20 -27.07 -6.79
N THR A 289 -22.38 -27.31 -7.81
CA THR A 289 -21.37 -28.40 -7.74
C THR A 289 -20.30 -28.07 -6.69
N PRO A 290 -19.53 -29.06 -6.18
CA PRO A 290 -18.43 -28.78 -5.25
C PRO A 290 -17.40 -27.81 -5.86
N GLU A 291 -17.14 -27.91 -7.16
CA GLU A 291 -16.22 -27.04 -7.90
C GLU A 291 -16.77 -25.62 -8.06
N GLU A 292 -18.07 -25.48 -8.34
CA GLU A 292 -18.72 -24.15 -8.40
C GLU A 292 -18.69 -23.45 -7.05
N PHE A 293 -18.90 -24.20 -5.96
CA PHE A 293 -18.86 -23.65 -4.61
C PHE A 293 -17.43 -23.33 -4.19
N ALA A 294 -16.46 -24.22 -4.43
CA ALA A 294 -15.04 -23.98 -4.16
C ALA A 294 -14.51 -22.73 -4.90
N ARG A 295 -14.93 -22.53 -6.15
CA ARG A 295 -14.58 -21.33 -6.93
C ARG A 295 -14.98 -20.05 -6.22
N ILE A 296 -16.16 -20.00 -5.60
CA ILE A 296 -16.58 -18.81 -4.83
C ILE A 296 -15.71 -18.61 -3.58
N LEU A 297 -15.32 -19.69 -2.90
CA LEU A 297 -14.46 -19.59 -1.71
C LEU A 297 -13.08 -18.98 -2.01
N VAL A 298 -12.59 -19.06 -3.25
CA VAL A 298 -11.31 -18.50 -3.69
C VAL A 298 -11.43 -17.25 -4.57
N THR A 299 -12.65 -16.76 -4.81
CA THR A 299 -12.88 -15.52 -5.59
C THR A 299 -13.57 -14.42 -4.79
N GLU A 300 -14.31 -14.79 -3.74
CA GLU A 300 -14.98 -13.86 -2.84
C GLU A 300 -14.29 -13.84 -1.48
N GLU A 301 -13.70 -12.69 -1.12
CA GLU A 301 -12.79 -12.52 0.01
C GLU A 301 -13.31 -13.13 1.33
N ARG A 302 -14.62 -13.02 1.62
CA ARG A 302 -15.20 -13.44 2.91
C ARG A 302 -16.04 -14.72 2.83
N ALA A 303 -16.13 -15.36 1.66
CA ALA A 303 -17.01 -16.52 1.47
C ALA A 303 -16.56 -17.75 2.28
N LEU A 304 -15.26 -18.02 2.36
CA LEU A 304 -14.73 -19.10 3.19
C LEU A 304 -15.03 -18.88 4.69
N ALA A 305 -14.86 -17.66 5.18
CA ALA A 305 -15.17 -17.31 6.56
C ALA A 305 -16.69 -17.41 6.84
N ALA A 306 -17.54 -17.01 5.88
CA ALA A 306 -19.00 -17.18 5.98
C ALA A 306 -19.41 -18.66 6.05
N LEU A 307 -18.79 -19.53 5.24
CA LEU A 307 -19.04 -20.97 5.25
C LEU A 307 -18.63 -21.60 6.59
N THR A 308 -17.42 -21.30 7.06
CA THR A 308 -16.90 -21.85 8.32
C THR A 308 -17.72 -21.38 9.53
N GLU A 309 -18.24 -20.15 9.52
CA GLU A 309 -19.19 -19.67 10.52
C GLU A 309 -20.49 -20.49 10.51
N ALA A 310 -21.02 -20.82 9.34
CA ALA A 310 -22.24 -21.63 9.20
C ALA A 310 -22.05 -23.10 9.63
N LEU A 311 -20.86 -23.66 9.41
CA LEU A 311 -20.54 -25.06 9.71
C LEU A 311 -20.13 -25.32 11.16
N ARG A 312 -19.64 -24.30 11.87
CA ARG A 312 -19.02 -24.44 13.21
C ARG A 312 -19.84 -25.29 14.19
N SER A 313 -21.15 -25.09 14.28
CA SER A 313 -21.99 -25.79 15.26
C SER A 313 -22.28 -27.25 14.89
N ARG A 314 -22.00 -27.66 13.65
CA ARG A 314 -22.37 -28.96 13.12
C ARG A 314 -21.15 -29.86 12.90
N ASP A 315 -20.05 -29.31 12.40
CA ASP A 315 -18.81 -30.06 12.16
C ASP A 315 -17.56 -29.19 12.36
N PRO A 316 -17.03 -29.11 13.60
CA PRO A 316 -15.80 -28.39 13.91
C PRO A 316 -14.54 -28.96 13.20
N GLY A 317 -14.54 -30.25 12.88
CA GLY A 317 -13.42 -30.91 12.20
C GLY A 317 -13.31 -30.44 10.76
N ALA A 318 -14.44 -30.39 10.05
CA ALA A 318 -14.51 -29.84 8.70
C ALA A 318 -14.07 -28.37 8.62
N VAL A 319 -14.42 -27.55 9.63
CA VAL A 319 -13.99 -26.14 9.69
C VAL A 319 -12.47 -26.01 9.72
N SER A 320 -11.79 -26.83 10.53
CA SER A 320 -10.33 -26.82 10.61
C SER A 320 -9.67 -27.18 9.26
N ALA A 321 -10.20 -28.18 8.57
CA ALA A 321 -9.71 -28.59 7.24
C ALA A 321 -9.94 -27.52 6.17
N LEU A 322 -11.12 -26.87 6.17
CA LEU A 322 -11.45 -25.79 5.23
C LEU A 322 -10.56 -24.55 5.46
N ILE A 323 -10.31 -24.16 6.71
CA ILE A 323 -9.39 -23.05 7.03
C ILE A 323 -7.97 -23.39 6.59
N ALA A 324 -7.51 -24.62 6.81
CA ALA A 324 -6.18 -25.05 6.38
C ALA A 324 -6.02 -25.00 4.86
N ALA A 325 -7.02 -25.48 4.10
CA ALA A 325 -7.02 -25.40 2.64
C ALA A 325 -7.07 -23.95 2.13
N GLY A 326 -7.85 -23.08 2.78
CA GLY A 326 -7.94 -21.67 2.41
C GLY A 326 -6.63 -20.90 2.50
N LYS A 327 -5.70 -21.32 3.37
CA LYS A 327 -4.36 -20.71 3.48
C LYS A 327 -3.48 -20.89 2.23
N LEU A 328 -3.87 -21.77 1.32
CA LEU A 328 -3.21 -21.92 0.02
C LEU A 328 -3.58 -20.81 -0.97
N SER A 329 -4.64 -20.04 -0.68
CA SER A 329 -5.12 -18.92 -1.48
C SER A 329 -4.79 -17.57 -0.83
N ALA A 330 -4.56 -16.55 -1.65
CA ALA A 330 -4.37 -15.18 -1.19
C ALA A 330 -5.70 -14.41 -0.99
N VAL A 331 -6.83 -14.95 -1.47
CA VAL A 331 -8.13 -14.27 -1.49
C VAL A 331 -8.87 -14.33 -0.15
N PRO A 332 -9.02 -15.49 0.52
CA PRO A 332 -9.79 -15.59 1.75
C PRO A 332 -9.26 -14.70 2.87
N ARG A 333 -10.15 -13.90 3.45
CA ARG A 333 -9.93 -13.08 4.64
C ARG A 333 -10.31 -13.84 5.91
N LEU A 334 -9.77 -13.38 7.04
CA LEU A 334 -9.97 -14.02 8.34
C LEU A 334 -11.42 -13.95 8.82
N LEU A 335 -12.05 -12.77 8.70
CA LEU A 335 -13.36 -12.49 9.28
C LEU A 335 -14.50 -12.82 8.31
N SER A 336 -15.58 -13.39 8.84
CA SER A 336 -16.84 -13.47 8.10
C SER A 336 -17.45 -12.07 7.93
N PRO A 337 -18.38 -11.86 6.99
CA PRO A 337 -19.03 -10.56 6.79
C PRO A 337 -19.64 -10.01 8.10
N ARG A 338 -20.32 -10.87 8.88
CA ARG A 338 -20.93 -10.48 10.15
C ARG A 338 -19.89 -10.14 11.23
N GLU A 339 -18.79 -10.88 11.30
CA GLU A 339 -17.72 -10.61 12.26
C GLU A 339 -17.01 -9.30 11.93
N HIS A 340 -16.76 -9.06 10.64
CA HIS A 340 -16.19 -7.82 10.12
C HIS A 340 -17.06 -6.62 10.46
N ASP A 341 -18.33 -6.64 10.07
CA ASP A 341 -19.25 -5.52 10.28
C ASP A 341 -19.45 -5.23 11.77
N ARG A 342 -19.50 -6.27 12.60
CA ARG A 342 -19.59 -6.13 14.05
C ARG A 342 -18.34 -5.50 14.65
N LEU A 343 -17.15 -5.88 14.21
CA LEU A 343 -15.91 -5.28 14.69
C LEU A 343 -15.84 -3.81 14.26
N LEU A 344 -16.15 -3.52 12.99
CA LEU A 344 -16.15 -2.17 12.45
C LEU A 344 -17.14 -1.28 13.22
N ALA A 345 -18.36 -1.75 13.48
CA ALA A 345 -19.36 -1.03 14.26
C ALA A 345 -18.92 -0.79 15.72
N GLN A 346 -18.25 -1.77 16.34
CA GLN A 346 -17.75 -1.62 17.71
C GLN A 346 -16.63 -0.58 17.82
N LEU A 347 -15.71 -0.57 16.85
CA LEU A 347 -14.56 0.35 16.87
C LEU A 347 -14.93 1.76 16.40
N THR A 348 -15.82 1.91 15.43
CA THR A 348 -16.37 3.22 15.02
C THR A 348 -17.23 3.85 16.12
N GLY A 349 -17.78 3.05 17.03
CA GLY A 349 -18.52 3.53 18.20
C GLY A 349 -17.64 3.95 19.39
N LEU A 350 -16.31 3.82 19.31
CA LEU A 350 -15.42 4.26 20.39
C LEU A 350 -15.22 5.79 20.37
N PRO A 351 -14.99 6.42 21.54
CA PRO A 351 -14.53 7.80 21.63
C PRO A 351 -13.27 8.04 20.80
N GLY A 352 -13.15 9.21 20.16
CA GLY A 352 -12.01 9.58 19.30
C GLY A 352 -10.65 9.42 19.99
N GLU A 353 -10.56 9.83 21.26
CA GLU A 353 -9.34 9.67 22.07
C GLU A 353 -8.87 8.22 22.19
N LEU A 354 -9.79 7.23 22.16
CA LEU A 354 -9.44 5.81 22.18
C LEU A 354 -9.06 5.31 20.78
N VAL A 355 -9.69 5.83 19.73
CA VAL A 355 -9.35 5.51 18.34
C VAL A 355 -7.93 5.98 18.02
N ASP A 356 -7.52 7.15 18.53
CA ASP A 356 -6.16 7.69 18.35
C ASP A 356 -5.07 6.81 18.99
N LEU A 357 -5.43 5.96 19.95
CA LEU A 357 -4.52 5.00 20.59
C LEU A 357 -4.38 3.69 19.83
N LEU A 358 -5.17 3.47 18.78
CA LEU A 358 -5.16 2.22 18.04
C LEU A 358 -3.78 1.90 17.42
N PRO A 359 -3.05 2.84 16.78
CA PRO A 359 -1.71 2.57 16.29
C PRO A 359 -0.75 2.10 17.40
N GLU A 360 -0.88 2.67 18.60
CA GLU A 360 -0.08 2.27 19.77
C GLU A 360 -0.43 0.83 20.21
N ALA A 361 -1.71 0.52 20.33
CA ALA A 361 -2.19 -0.81 20.70
C ALA A 361 -1.78 -1.88 19.68
N VAL A 362 -1.87 -1.58 18.39
CA VAL A 362 -1.47 -2.49 17.30
C VAL A 362 0.04 -2.73 17.30
N ARG A 363 0.86 -1.70 17.50
CA ARG A 363 2.33 -1.83 17.63
C ARG A 363 2.73 -2.72 18.80
N ALA A 364 2.09 -2.53 19.94
CA ALA A 364 2.32 -3.35 21.13
C ALA A 364 1.87 -4.81 20.93
N ALA A 365 0.77 -5.01 20.21
CA ALA A 365 0.30 -6.32 19.81
C ALA A 365 1.20 -7.00 18.77
N LEU A 366 1.91 -6.27 17.91
CA LEU A 366 2.63 -6.85 16.77
C LEU A 366 4.05 -6.25 16.63
N PRO A 367 4.94 -6.42 17.64
CA PRO A 367 6.22 -5.72 17.69
C PRO A 367 7.22 -6.12 16.59
N LEU A 368 7.02 -7.28 15.95
CA LEU A 368 7.89 -7.79 14.88
C LEU A 368 7.38 -7.42 13.48
N VAL A 369 6.19 -6.82 13.37
CA VAL A 369 5.62 -6.43 12.07
C VAL A 369 6.11 -5.02 11.76
N ALA A 370 7.03 -4.90 10.79
CA ALA A 370 7.68 -3.65 10.44
C ALA A 370 6.79 -2.71 9.60
N GLU A 371 5.77 -3.24 8.91
CA GLU A 371 5.01 -2.50 7.90
C GLU A 371 3.50 -2.64 8.15
N LEU A 372 2.90 -1.61 8.75
CA LEU A 372 1.45 -1.43 8.81
C LEU A 372 1.10 0.03 8.47
N PRO A 373 -0.01 0.27 7.74
CA PRO A 373 -0.41 1.61 7.34
C PRO A 373 -1.08 2.34 8.50
N TYR A 374 -0.29 2.74 9.50
CA TYR A 374 -0.81 3.41 10.71
C TYR A 374 -1.43 4.78 10.42
N ASP A 375 -0.98 5.44 9.35
CA ASP A 375 -1.49 6.74 8.90
C ASP A 375 -2.76 6.59 8.03
N ALA A 376 -3.13 5.37 7.66
CA ALA A 376 -4.36 5.09 6.94
C ALA A 376 -5.56 4.97 7.88
N GLY A 377 -6.76 5.18 7.34
CA GLY A 377 -8.00 4.94 8.06
C GLY A 377 -8.10 3.48 8.54
N PHE A 378 -8.78 3.27 9.67
CA PHE A 378 -8.91 1.95 10.28
C PHE A 378 -9.37 0.82 9.33
N PRO A 379 -10.29 1.03 8.36
CA PRO A 379 -10.67 -0.03 7.42
C PRO A 379 -9.48 -0.61 6.64
N GLU A 380 -8.51 0.22 6.27
CA GLU A 380 -7.31 -0.21 5.55
C GLU A 380 -6.37 -1.00 6.47
N LEU A 381 -6.18 -0.51 7.70
CA LEU A 381 -5.41 -1.22 8.72
C LEU A 381 -6.02 -2.60 9.05
N LEU A 382 -7.35 -2.68 9.17
CA LEU A 382 -8.08 -3.92 9.40
C LEU A 382 -7.84 -4.92 8.26
N GLY A 383 -7.93 -4.47 7.01
CA GLY A 383 -7.66 -5.30 5.84
C GLY A 383 -6.25 -5.90 5.86
N ARG A 384 -5.25 -5.15 6.32
CA ARG A 384 -3.87 -5.66 6.51
C ARG A 384 -3.75 -6.61 7.70
N LEU A 385 -4.38 -6.30 8.83
CA LEU A 385 -4.37 -7.17 10.02
C LEU A 385 -5.01 -8.55 9.74
N GLU A 386 -6.03 -8.62 8.89
CA GLU A 386 -6.66 -9.87 8.47
C GLU A 386 -5.74 -10.77 7.61
N GLN A 387 -4.72 -10.21 6.95
CA GLN A 387 -3.74 -10.97 6.17
C GLN A 387 -2.61 -11.54 7.03
N LEU A 388 -2.47 -11.10 8.28
CA LEU A 388 -1.37 -11.52 9.15
C LEU A 388 -1.71 -12.84 9.85
N SER A 389 -0.88 -13.86 9.58
CA SER A 389 -0.98 -15.19 10.19
C SER A 389 -0.81 -15.21 11.73
N GLY A 390 -0.33 -14.13 12.35
CA GLY A 390 -0.16 -14.02 13.80
C GLY A 390 1.20 -14.49 14.33
N ASP A 391 1.29 -14.72 15.64
CA ASP A 391 2.58 -14.89 16.33
C ASP A 391 3.42 -16.09 15.86
N SER A 392 4.74 -15.98 16.05
CA SER A 392 5.74 -17.03 15.80
C SER A 392 6.05 -17.87 17.03
N ARG A 393 5.26 -17.73 18.11
CA ARG A 393 5.54 -18.34 19.42
C ARG A 393 4.80 -19.65 19.67
N SER A 394 3.93 -20.07 18.75
CA SER A 394 3.30 -21.40 18.83
C SER A 394 4.36 -22.50 18.74
N GLY A 395 4.33 -23.43 19.70
CA GLY A 395 5.12 -24.66 19.60
C GLY A 395 4.73 -25.49 18.36
N PRO A 396 5.52 -26.52 17.99
CA PRO A 396 5.17 -27.39 16.88
C PRO A 396 3.79 -28.04 17.13
N GLY A 397 2.79 -27.68 16.33
CA GLY A 397 1.42 -28.24 16.41
C GLY A 397 0.36 -27.35 17.10
N GLU A 398 0.73 -26.20 17.66
CA GLU A 398 -0.24 -25.25 18.22
C GLU A 398 -0.77 -24.27 17.16
N LEU A 399 -2.08 -23.97 17.20
CA LEU A 399 -2.70 -22.99 16.31
C LEU A 399 -2.27 -21.57 16.72
N ARG A 400 -1.63 -20.86 15.80
CA ARG A 400 -1.24 -19.45 15.97
C ARG A 400 -2.45 -18.56 16.18
N VAL A 401 -2.38 -17.65 17.14
CA VAL A 401 -3.40 -16.61 17.34
C VAL A 401 -3.22 -15.55 16.24
N PRO A 402 -4.23 -15.29 15.39
CA PRO A 402 -4.13 -14.28 14.33
C PRO A 402 -3.77 -12.90 14.86
N GLY A 403 -3.00 -12.13 14.08
CA GLY A 403 -2.51 -10.82 14.50
C GLY A 403 -3.64 -9.84 14.86
N LEU A 404 -4.76 -9.90 14.13
CA LEU A 404 -5.95 -9.12 14.41
C LEU A 404 -6.53 -9.38 15.81
N LEU A 405 -6.64 -10.63 16.24
CA LEU A 405 -7.21 -10.95 17.57
C LEU A 405 -6.33 -10.38 18.69
N ARG A 406 -5.00 -10.44 18.52
CA ARG A 406 -4.08 -9.83 19.47
C ARG A 406 -4.23 -8.31 19.51
N ALA A 407 -4.31 -7.66 18.35
CA ALA A 407 -4.53 -6.21 18.28
C ALA A 407 -5.83 -5.79 18.99
N VAL A 408 -6.92 -6.54 18.81
CA VAL A 408 -8.20 -6.28 19.48
C VAL A 408 -8.10 -6.45 21.00
N GLU A 409 -7.34 -7.42 21.53
CA GLU A 409 -7.15 -7.56 22.98
C GLU A 409 -6.35 -6.40 23.59
N PHE A 410 -5.34 -5.88 22.86
CA PHE A 410 -4.59 -4.68 23.26
C PHE A 410 -5.44 -3.40 23.16
N MET A 411 -6.39 -3.33 22.24
CA MET A 411 -7.36 -2.23 22.21
C MET A 411 -8.38 -2.36 23.35
N ALA A 412 -8.84 -3.58 23.63
CA ALA A 412 -9.84 -3.85 24.66
C ALA A 412 -9.36 -3.48 26.07
N VAL A 413 -8.08 -3.66 26.40
CA VAL A 413 -7.54 -3.26 27.70
C VAL A 413 -7.55 -1.74 27.91
N LEU A 414 -7.51 -0.94 26.84
CA LEU A 414 -7.65 0.52 26.94
C LEU A 414 -9.09 0.98 27.14
N CYS A 415 -10.06 0.13 26.77
CA CYS A 415 -11.46 0.47 26.80
C CYS A 415 -12.06 0.37 28.22
N PRO A 416 -13.15 1.12 28.51
CA PRO A 416 -13.94 0.93 29.72
C PRO A 416 -14.55 -0.48 29.80
N PRO A 417 -15.02 -0.92 30.98
CA PRO A 417 -15.49 -2.29 31.18
C PRO A 417 -16.55 -2.81 30.17
N PRO A 418 -17.59 -2.05 29.79
CA PRO A 418 -18.60 -2.56 28.85
C PRO A 418 -18.05 -2.73 27.43
N GLU A 419 -17.29 -1.79 26.92
CA GLU A 419 -16.66 -1.86 25.59
C GLU A 419 -15.60 -2.96 25.55
N ARG A 420 -14.77 -3.06 26.60
CA ARG A 420 -13.81 -4.16 26.78
C ARG A 420 -14.50 -5.52 26.71
N ALA A 421 -15.61 -5.69 27.43
CA ALA A 421 -16.36 -6.94 27.42
C ALA A 421 -16.93 -7.26 26.03
N ARG A 422 -17.42 -6.26 25.29
CA ARG A 422 -17.93 -6.43 23.92
C ARG A 422 -16.85 -6.88 22.94
N LEU A 423 -15.67 -6.26 22.99
CA LEU A 423 -14.52 -6.63 22.16
C LEU A 423 -14.00 -8.03 22.50
N ARG A 424 -13.91 -8.36 23.79
CA ARG A 424 -13.49 -9.71 24.25
C ARG A 424 -14.47 -10.80 23.84
N LEU A 425 -15.78 -10.55 23.97
CA LEU A 425 -16.82 -11.49 23.50
C LEU A 425 -16.78 -11.68 21.98
N TRP A 426 -16.48 -10.63 21.23
CA TRP A 426 -16.26 -10.74 19.79
C TRP A 426 -15.03 -11.60 19.48
N ALA A 427 -13.89 -11.35 20.15
CA ALA A 427 -12.65 -12.12 19.98
C ALA A 427 -12.84 -13.60 20.37
N ASP A 428 -13.56 -13.89 21.47
CA ASP A 428 -13.91 -15.25 21.88
C ASP A 428 -14.75 -15.97 20.81
N GLY A 429 -15.70 -15.25 20.18
CA GLY A 429 -16.53 -15.78 19.11
C GLY A 429 -15.74 -16.18 17.86
N VAL A 430 -14.82 -15.32 17.42
CA VAL A 430 -13.93 -15.58 16.28
C VAL A 430 -12.95 -16.71 16.60
N ALA A 431 -12.30 -16.67 17.78
CA ALA A 431 -11.38 -17.71 18.21
C ALA A 431 -12.04 -19.10 18.29
N ALA A 432 -13.26 -19.17 18.82
CA ALA A 432 -14.04 -20.41 18.83
C ALA A 432 -14.36 -20.93 17.43
N ARG A 433 -14.58 -20.05 16.44
CA ARG A 433 -14.77 -20.46 15.03
C ARG A 433 -13.49 -20.99 14.41
N LEU A 434 -12.35 -20.39 14.73
CA LEU A 434 -11.04 -20.80 14.24
C LEU A 434 -10.50 -22.06 14.94
N GLY A 435 -11.21 -22.59 15.95
CA GLY A 435 -10.76 -23.74 16.74
C GLY A 435 -9.60 -23.41 17.69
N LEU A 436 -9.40 -22.14 18.02
CA LEU A 436 -8.33 -21.72 18.93
C LEU A 436 -8.68 -22.10 20.38
N PRO A 437 -7.73 -22.71 21.12
CA PRO A 437 -7.93 -22.99 22.54
C PRO A 437 -8.19 -21.70 23.35
N PRO A 438 -9.12 -21.69 24.31
CA PRO A 438 -9.36 -20.52 25.16
C PRO A 438 -8.15 -20.09 25.99
N SER A 439 -7.16 -20.96 26.20
CA SER A 439 -5.89 -20.60 26.84
C SER A 439 -5.06 -19.64 25.98
N SER A 440 -5.08 -19.78 24.65
CA SER A 440 -4.27 -18.96 23.75
C SER A 440 -4.68 -17.48 23.80
N LEU A 441 -5.99 -17.18 23.81
CA LEU A 441 -6.45 -15.80 24.00
C LEU A 441 -6.21 -15.27 25.42
N ARG A 442 -6.29 -16.12 26.44
CA ARG A 442 -6.02 -15.71 27.84
C ARG A 442 -4.57 -15.25 28.03
N GLU A 443 -3.63 -15.91 27.38
CA GLU A 443 -2.22 -15.49 27.40
C GLU A 443 -2.05 -14.10 26.75
N ARG A 444 -2.68 -13.86 25.59
CA ARG A 444 -2.65 -12.56 24.91
C ARG A 444 -3.34 -11.45 25.73
N ARG A 445 -4.38 -11.79 26.50
CA ARG A 445 -5.02 -10.87 27.45
C ARG A 445 -4.08 -10.49 28.59
N ALA A 446 -3.34 -11.46 29.13
CA ALA A 446 -2.33 -11.19 30.14
C ALA A 446 -1.21 -10.27 29.60
N ASP A 447 -0.73 -10.51 28.37
CA ASP A 447 0.23 -9.63 27.70
C ASP A 447 -0.31 -8.19 27.56
N ALA A 448 -1.58 -8.04 27.18
CA ALA A 448 -2.23 -6.74 27.03
C ALA A 448 -2.40 -6.03 28.39
N ASP A 449 -2.81 -6.76 29.44
CA ASP A 449 -2.95 -6.23 30.80
C ASP A 449 -1.58 -5.79 31.37
N GLU A 450 -0.51 -6.56 31.16
CA GLU A 450 0.86 -6.19 31.55
C GLU A 450 1.34 -4.95 30.80
N TRP A 451 1.11 -4.89 29.48
CA TRP A 451 1.43 -3.73 28.66
C TRP A 451 0.71 -2.46 29.15
N ALA A 452 -0.59 -2.53 29.42
CA ALA A 452 -1.36 -1.39 29.91
C ALA A 452 -0.88 -0.90 31.29
N LEU A 453 -0.48 -1.81 32.17
CA LEU A 453 0.14 -1.45 33.45
C LEU A 453 1.49 -0.76 33.26
N GLY A 454 2.33 -1.25 32.32
CA GLY A 454 3.60 -0.63 31.96
C GLY A 454 3.43 0.78 31.36
N ARG A 455 2.43 0.94 30.50
CA ARG A 455 2.03 2.22 29.90
C ARG A 455 1.70 3.28 30.95
N ASN A 456 0.93 2.91 31.98
CA ASN A 456 0.58 3.83 33.08
C ASN A 456 1.76 4.16 34.01
N ARG A 457 2.84 3.39 33.96
CA ARG A 457 4.07 3.60 34.75
C ARG A 457 5.16 4.34 33.98
N ARG A 458 4.88 4.82 32.76
CA ARG A 458 5.84 5.57 31.93
C ARG A 458 6.31 6.84 32.66
N THR A 459 7.60 6.88 33.01
CA THR A 459 8.27 8.03 33.62
C THR A 459 9.41 8.59 32.76
N ARG A 460 9.68 7.97 31.60
CA ARG A 460 10.83 8.30 30.74
C ARG A 460 10.36 8.95 29.44
N PRO A 461 11.06 9.99 28.94
CA PRO A 461 10.70 10.65 27.69
C PRO A 461 10.90 9.72 26.49
N PRO A 462 10.08 9.87 25.43
CA PRO A 462 10.25 9.15 24.18
C PRO A 462 11.64 9.45 23.60
N ARG A 463 12.18 8.50 22.83
CA ARG A 463 13.42 8.72 22.08
C ARG A 463 13.33 8.21 20.67
N LEU A 464 14.15 8.79 19.81
CA LEU A 464 14.41 8.32 18.47
C LEU A 464 15.81 7.76 18.39
N LEU A 465 15.95 6.52 17.94
CA LEU A 465 17.22 5.87 17.67
C LEU A 465 17.56 5.97 16.19
N VAL A 466 18.74 6.48 15.88
CA VAL A 466 19.21 6.73 14.53
C VAL A 466 20.51 5.97 14.32
N HIS A 467 20.49 4.86 13.58
CA HIS A 467 21.71 4.15 13.22
C HIS A 467 22.24 4.64 11.89
N LEU A 468 23.44 5.20 11.92
CA LEU A 468 24.14 5.75 10.77
C LEU A 468 25.38 4.93 10.47
N VAL A 469 25.43 4.38 9.25
CA VAL A 469 26.63 3.72 8.73
C VAL A 469 27.17 4.57 7.58
N LYS A 470 28.43 4.99 7.66
CA LYS A 470 29.06 5.81 6.64
C LYS A 470 29.28 4.98 5.36
N ALA A 471 28.76 5.48 4.23
CA ALA A 471 28.86 4.84 2.92
C ALA A 471 29.70 5.65 1.90
N GLY A 472 30.17 6.84 2.29
CA GLY A 472 30.99 7.74 1.48
C GLY A 472 31.42 8.97 2.29
N ALA A 473 31.97 9.99 1.63
CA ALA A 473 32.38 11.23 2.31
C ALA A 473 31.19 11.98 2.94
N ASP A 474 30.07 12.05 2.22
CA ASP A 474 28.82 12.70 2.62
C ASP A 474 27.61 11.83 2.23
N ALA A 475 27.74 10.51 2.44
CA ALA A 475 26.71 9.53 2.14
C ALA A 475 26.60 8.52 3.27
N PHE A 476 25.37 8.22 3.69
CA PHE A 476 25.06 7.40 4.85
C PHE A 476 23.97 6.37 4.52
N HIS A 477 24.08 5.19 5.13
CA HIS A 477 22.96 4.27 5.26
C HIS A 477 22.25 4.53 6.58
N LEU A 478 20.94 4.73 6.49
CA LEU A 478 20.09 5.14 7.59
C LEU A 478 19.18 3.99 8.03
N ARG A 479 19.12 3.72 9.33
CA ARG A 479 18.04 2.93 9.95
C ARG A 479 17.49 3.69 11.15
N LEU A 480 16.17 3.77 11.25
CA LEU A 480 15.47 4.56 12.27
C LEU A 480 14.60 3.67 13.15
N TRP A 481 14.54 3.96 14.45
CA TRP A 481 13.58 3.37 15.38
C TRP A 481 12.99 4.42 16.31
N SER A 482 11.69 4.34 16.57
CA SER A 482 11.00 5.13 17.59
C SER A 482 10.82 4.30 18.85
N ASP A 483 11.10 4.87 20.02
CA ASP A 483 10.90 4.24 21.31
C ASP A 483 10.07 5.19 22.20
N ASP A 484 8.80 4.86 22.37
CA ASP A 484 7.84 5.58 23.22
C ASP A 484 7.91 5.14 24.69
N GLY A 485 8.95 4.39 25.07
CA GLY A 485 9.14 3.81 26.38
C GLY A 485 8.76 2.34 26.47
N MET A 486 8.24 1.73 25.40
CA MET A 486 7.96 0.29 25.30
C MET A 486 9.02 -0.51 24.55
N GLY A 487 10.11 0.15 24.14
CA GLY A 487 11.20 -0.44 23.36
C GLY A 487 11.23 0.09 21.92
N PRO A 488 12.34 -0.16 21.20
CA PRO A 488 12.53 0.38 19.87
C PRO A 488 11.66 -0.30 18.81
N HIS A 489 10.91 0.49 18.06
CA HIS A 489 10.11 0.07 16.90
C HIS A 489 10.71 0.62 15.62
N ARG A 490 10.99 -0.24 14.63
CA ARG A 490 11.63 0.19 13.38
C ARG A 490 10.68 1.07 12.56
N ALA A 491 11.17 2.23 12.14
CA ALA A 491 10.47 3.10 11.20
C ALA A 491 10.81 2.70 9.75
N PRO A 492 9.91 2.95 8.78
CA PRO A 492 10.16 2.66 7.38
C PRO A 492 11.37 3.46 6.89
N THR A 493 12.35 2.75 6.35
CA THR A 493 13.54 3.31 5.71
C THR A 493 13.81 2.48 4.45
N GLU A 494 14.04 3.14 3.31
CA GLU A 494 14.36 2.44 2.07
C GLU A 494 15.66 1.63 2.20
N THR A 495 15.60 0.34 1.92
CA THR A 495 16.76 -0.55 2.02
C THR A 495 17.72 -0.28 0.87
N GLY A 496 19.00 -0.06 1.18
CA GLY A 496 20.05 0.15 0.17
C GLY A 496 20.17 1.59 -0.36
N ARG A 497 19.21 2.48 -0.04
CA ARG A 497 19.34 3.91 -0.34
C ARG A 497 20.51 4.52 0.44
N ARG A 498 21.20 5.45 -0.21
CA ARG A 498 22.22 6.32 0.37
C ARG A 498 21.60 7.70 0.57
N TYR A 499 21.79 8.27 1.75
CA TYR A 499 21.28 9.57 2.15
C TYR A 499 22.45 10.54 2.33
N SER A 500 22.28 11.78 1.90
CA SER A 500 23.13 12.91 2.31
C SER A 500 22.86 13.31 3.76
N ALA A 501 23.68 14.20 4.32
CA ALA A 501 23.44 14.77 5.65
C ALA A 501 22.07 15.47 5.74
N ALA A 502 21.70 16.27 4.73
CA ALA A 502 20.43 16.99 4.70
C ALA A 502 19.22 16.05 4.59
N GLU A 503 19.26 15.07 3.68
CA GLU A 503 18.19 14.07 3.55
C GLU A 503 18.04 13.23 4.83
N THR A 504 19.16 12.97 5.53
CA THR A 504 19.12 12.26 6.81
C THR A 504 18.45 13.09 7.89
N ALA A 505 18.77 14.39 7.98
CA ALA A 505 18.14 15.31 8.92
C ALA A 505 16.63 15.43 8.66
N GLU A 506 16.22 15.52 7.39
CA GLU A 506 14.81 15.56 6.98
C GLU A 506 14.07 14.28 7.39
N ALA A 507 14.63 13.11 7.11
CA ALA A 507 14.03 11.82 7.49
C ALA A 507 13.90 11.68 9.02
N VAL A 508 14.88 12.18 9.78
CA VAL A 508 14.83 12.23 11.24
C VAL A 508 13.73 13.18 11.72
N LEU A 509 13.61 14.38 11.15
CA LEU A 509 12.61 15.37 11.52
C LEU A 509 11.18 14.85 11.32
N GLN A 510 10.89 14.26 10.15
CA GLN A 510 9.56 13.69 9.85
C GLN A 510 9.10 12.66 10.90
N LEU A 511 10.03 11.97 11.55
CA LEU A 511 9.73 11.03 12.61
C LEU A 511 9.66 11.69 13.99
N LEU A 512 10.48 12.72 14.24
CA LEU A 512 10.40 13.52 15.46
C LEU A 512 9.09 14.29 15.58
N GLU A 513 8.58 14.87 14.48
CA GLU A 513 7.27 15.52 14.46
C GLU A 513 6.15 14.56 14.86
N ARG A 514 6.20 13.32 14.35
CA ARG A 514 5.27 12.25 14.74
C ARG A 514 5.36 11.93 16.23
N LEU A 515 6.58 11.77 16.76
CA LEU A 515 6.81 11.52 18.18
C LEU A 515 6.32 12.67 19.06
N CYS A 516 6.58 13.92 18.67
CA CYS A 516 6.11 15.11 19.38
C CYS A 516 4.58 15.16 19.49
N ARG A 517 3.84 14.80 18.44
CA ARG A 517 2.35 14.75 18.49
C ARG A 517 1.83 13.74 19.51
N THR A 518 2.59 12.70 19.80
CA THR A 518 2.22 11.62 20.74
C THR A 518 2.83 11.78 22.13
N ALA A 519 3.78 12.72 22.30
CA ALA A 519 4.46 12.94 23.56
C ALA A 519 3.55 13.73 24.53
N PRO A 520 3.65 13.49 25.85
CA PRO A 520 3.00 14.33 26.84
C PRO A 520 3.40 15.81 26.67
N GLU A 521 2.48 16.74 26.95
CA GLU A 521 2.73 18.17 26.84
C GLU A 521 4.02 18.59 27.58
N GLY A 522 4.88 19.33 26.87
CA GLY A 522 6.15 19.84 27.40
C GLY A 522 7.32 18.84 27.39
N VAL A 523 7.13 17.59 26.95
CA VAL A 523 8.21 16.59 26.84
C VAL A 523 8.70 16.49 25.39
N ARG A 524 9.96 16.86 25.14
CA ARG A 524 10.60 16.65 23.83
C ARG A 524 11.28 15.28 23.76
N PRO A 525 11.24 14.61 22.59
CA PRO A 525 11.97 13.37 22.39
C PRO A 525 13.48 13.59 22.41
N VAL A 526 14.22 12.59 22.91
CA VAL A 526 15.69 12.54 22.83
C VAL A 526 16.10 11.83 21.55
N VAL A 527 17.09 12.36 20.83
CA VAL A 527 17.69 11.71 19.65
C VAL A 527 18.95 10.98 20.08
N GLU A 528 19.00 9.66 19.91
CA GLU A 528 20.15 8.82 20.21
C GLU A 528 20.73 8.26 18.92
N VAL A 529 21.90 8.78 18.54
CA VAL A 529 22.57 8.43 17.28
C VAL A 529 23.57 7.31 17.53
N LEU A 530 23.30 6.16 16.94
CA LEU A 530 24.12 4.95 17.00
C LEU A 530 25.20 5.04 15.91
N LEU A 531 26.46 5.15 16.35
CA LEU A 531 27.62 5.38 15.49
C LEU A 531 28.68 4.30 15.68
N ASP A 532 29.41 4.00 14.61
CA ASP A 532 30.65 3.23 14.68
C ASP A 532 31.77 4.06 15.32
N ARG A 533 32.79 3.39 15.86
CA ARG A 533 33.89 4.03 16.62
C ARG A 533 34.60 5.17 15.85
N ASP A 534 34.68 5.04 14.52
CA ASP A 534 35.39 5.97 13.65
C ASP A 534 34.52 7.17 13.24
N CYS A 535 33.23 7.14 13.59
CA CYS A 535 32.25 8.17 13.27
C CYS A 535 31.84 9.01 14.49
N LEU A 536 32.44 8.83 15.67
CA LEU A 536 32.09 9.55 16.90
C LEU A 536 32.21 11.09 16.78
N GLU A 537 33.02 11.59 15.85
CA GLU A 537 33.16 13.03 15.57
C GLU A 537 32.29 13.53 14.40
N LEU A 538 31.37 12.71 13.88
CA LEU A 538 30.43 13.13 12.84
C LEU A 538 29.52 14.25 13.38
N PRO A 539 29.35 15.38 12.66
CA PRO A 539 28.65 16.57 13.16
C PRO A 539 27.12 16.46 13.02
N VAL A 540 26.53 15.34 13.45
CA VAL A 540 25.09 15.08 13.29
C VAL A 540 24.23 16.12 14.02
N ASP A 541 24.75 16.68 15.12
CA ASP A 541 24.10 17.74 15.87
C ASP A 541 24.00 19.08 15.13
N GLU A 542 24.79 19.27 14.08
CA GLU A 542 24.82 20.49 13.27
C GLU A 542 24.10 20.34 11.93
N TRP A 543 23.52 19.18 11.65
CA TRP A 543 22.80 18.99 10.41
C TRP A 543 21.56 19.87 10.36
N GLU A 544 21.49 20.64 9.28
CA GLU A 544 20.43 21.58 9.00
C GLU A 544 19.32 20.89 8.21
N PHE A 545 18.09 21.34 8.45
CA PHE A 545 16.92 20.97 7.67
C PHE A 545 16.03 22.20 7.47
N ALA A 546 15.22 22.15 6.40
CA ALA A 546 14.15 23.10 6.17
C ALA A 546 12.83 22.48 6.64
N ASP A 547 11.96 23.27 7.27
CA ASP A 547 10.56 22.87 7.41
C ASP A 547 9.91 22.72 6.01
N PRO A 548 8.73 22.06 5.88
CA PRO A 548 8.10 21.82 4.58
C PRO A 548 7.82 23.08 3.76
N ASP A 549 7.66 24.23 4.43
CA ASP A 549 7.37 25.53 3.81
C ASP A 549 8.66 26.36 3.57
N GLY A 550 9.82 25.87 4.00
CA GLY A 550 11.13 26.54 3.95
C GLY A 550 11.24 27.79 4.83
N LEU A 551 10.33 27.99 5.80
CA LEU A 551 10.20 29.23 6.56
C LEU A 551 11.09 29.26 7.80
N ILE A 552 11.24 28.13 8.49
CA ILE A 552 12.01 28.01 9.73
C ILE A 552 13.28 27.19 9.47
N PRO A 553 14.48 27.78 9.58
CA PRO A 553 15.73 27.02 9.52
C PRO A 553 15.90 26.20 10.80
N GLY A 554 16.01 24.87 10.68
CA GLY A 554 16.15 23.95 11.80
C GLY A 554 17.57 23.37 11.91
N VAL A 555 18.12 23.33 13.13
CA VAL A 555 19.38 22.65 13.45
C VAL A 555 19.10 21.56 14.48
N LEU A 556 19.39 20.31 14.11
CA LEU A 556 18.89 19.14 14.81
C LEU A 556 19.29 19.09 16.29
N GLY A 557 20.56 19.34 16.61
CA GLY A 557 21.07 19.31 17.98
C GLY A 557 20.75 20.55 18.82
N ALA A 558 20.25 21.63 18.22
CA ALA A 558 19.78 22.82 18.93
C ALA A 558 18.27 22.74 19.26
N GLU A 559 17.51 22.04 18.40
CA GLU A 559 16.08 21.85 18.60
C GLU A 559 15.73 20.65 19.50
N TYR A 560 16.51 19.57 19.39
CA TYR A 560 16.31 18.32 20.14
C TYR A 560 17.54 17.94 20.95
N ALA A 561 17.33 17.32 22.12
CA ALA A 561 18.42 16.73 22.89
C ALA A 561 19.02 15.56 22.12
N LEU A 562 20.20 15.78 21.50
CA LEU A 562 20.92 14.76 20.74
C LEU A 562 22.14 14.25 21.49
N VAL A 563 22.21 12.93 21.62
CA VAL A 563 23.33 12.17 22.19
C VAL A 563 23.86 11.14 21.18
N VAL A 564 25.12 10.77 21.31
CA VAL A 564 25.73 9.69 20.51
C VAL A 564 25.93 8.44 21.36
N HIS A 565 25.89 7.27 20.74
CA HIS A 565 26.14 6.01 21.42
C HIS A 565 26.89 5.06 20.47
N CYS A 566 28.00 4.50 20.94
CA CYS A 566 28.80 3.54 20.18
C CYS A 566 28.71 2.13 20.81
N PRO A 567 27.67 1.34 20.49
CA PRO A 567 27.50 0.01 21.06
C PRO A 567 28.55 -1.00 20.58
N GLU A 568 29.26 -0.73 19.48
CA GLU A 568 30.36 -1.53 18.95
C GLU A 568 31.49 -1.70 19.99
N LEU A 569 31.92 -0.59 20.63
CA LEU A 569 33.06 -0.59 21.54
C LEU A 569 32.78 -1.41 22.81
N LEU A 570 31.57 -1.32 23.34
CA LEU A 570 31.16 -2.07 24.53
C LEU A 570 30.99 -3.57 24.20
N ARG A 571 30.37 -3.91 23.06
CA ARG A 571 30.23 -5.30 22.60
C ARG A 571 31.59 -5.97 22.37
N ARG A 572 32.57 -5.26 21.82
CA ARG A 572 33.93 -5.82 21.65
C ARG A 572 34.70 -6.00 22.96
N ASN A 573 34.22 -5.40 24.06
CA ASN A 573 34.90 -5.40 25.35
C ASN A 573 33.95 -5.84 26.48
N GLU A 574 33.27 -6.97 26.29
CA GLU A 574 32.22 -7.49 27.20
C GLU A 574 32.66 -7.62 28.66
N ARG A 575 33.97 -7.77 28.91
CA ARG A 575 34.55 -7.80 30.26
C ARG A 575 34.20 -6.57 31.12
N PHE A 576 33.84 -5.45 30.51
CA PHE A 576 33.47 -4.21 31.20
C PHE A 576 31.94 -3.97 31.29
N LEU A 577 31.10 -4.93 30.89
CA LEU A 577 29.63 -4.80 31.00
C LEU A 577 29.18 -4.63 32.46
N THR A 578 29.84 -5.31 33.39
CA THR A 578 29.57 -5.17 34.83
C THR A 578 30.00 -3.79 35.33
N ASP A 579 31.14 -3.28 34.88
CA ASP A 579 31.61 -1.93 35.21
C ASP A 579 30.68 -0.86 34.65
N TRP A 580 30.13 -1.06 33.44
CA TRP A 580 29.15 -0.17 32.84
C TRP A 580 27.88 -0.04 33.68
N ARG A 581 27.26 -1.16 34.06
CA ARG A 581 26.10 -1.17 34.98
C ARG A 581 26.44 -0.53 36.33
N HIS A 582 27.60 -0.90 36.90
CA HIS A 582 28.06 -0.34 38.17
C HIS A 582 28.25 1.18 38.15
N ARG A 583 28.85 1.71 37.08
CA ARG A 583 29.04 3.14 36.86
C ARG A 583 27.69 3.84 36.68
N TRP A 584 26.78 3.24 35.92
CA TRP A 584 25.43 3.78 35.73
C TRP A 584 24.64 3.92 37.04
N ASP A 585 24.69 2.92 37.91
CA ASP A 585 24.04 2.98 39.23
C ASP A 585 24.58 4.13 40.12
N ARG A 586 25.78 4.62 39.82
CA ARG A 586 26.46 5.74 40.51
C ARG A 586 26.53 7.02 39.67
N LEU A 587 25.70 7.11 38.63
CA LEU A 587 25.76 8.21 37.67
C LEU A 587 25.62 9.60 38.34
N GLU A 588 24.74 9.72 39.33
CA GLU A 588 24.51 10.99 40.06
C GLU A 588 25.50 11.20 41.22
N SER A 589 26.00 10.13 41.84
CA SER A 589 26.86 10.21 43.03
C SER A 589 28.35 10.32 42.69
N SER A 590 28.77 9.90 41.50
CA SER A 590 30.15 10.03 41.03
C SER A 590 30.41 11.42 40.46
N GLY A 591 31.48 12.09 40.91
CA GLY A 591 31.93 13.35 40.32
C GLY A 591 32.48 13.17 38.89
N PRO A 592 32.42 14.19 38.02
CA PRO A 592 32.98 14.09 36.68
C PRO A 592 34.50 13.96 36.73
N LEU A 593 35.04 12.90 36.10
CA LEU A 593 36.47 12.73 35.91
C LEU A 593 36.91 13.54 34.69
N ARG A 594 37.76 14.55 34.91
CA ARG A 594 38.33 15.35 33.82
C ARG A 594 39.63 14.73 33.31
N ILE A 595 39.70 14.50 32.01
CA ILE A 595 40.90 14.06 31.29
C ILE A 595 41.41 15.27 30.51
N THR A 596 42.50 15.85 30.99
CA THR A 596 43.11 17.05 30.43
C THR A 596 44.59 16.85 30.17
N GLY A 597 45.13 17.56 29.18
CA GLY A 597 46.57 17.63 28.94
C GLY A 597 46.98 17.29 27.49
N PRO A 598 48.00 17.98 26.94
CA PRO A 598 48.41 17.81 25.54
C PRO A 598 49.09 16.47 25.26
N SER A 599 49.67 15.83 26.28
CA SER A 599 50.42 14.57 26.19
C SER A 599 49.71 13.37 26.82
N THR A 600 48.43 13.51 27.19
CA THR A 600 47.67 12.42 27.80
C THR A 600 47.52 11.28 26.80
N GLY A 601 47.99 10.09 27.18
CA GLY A 601 47.93 8.89 26.35
C GLY A 601 46.89 7.89 26.82
N VAL A 602 46.51 6.98 25.92
CA VAL A 602 45.55 5.88 26.18
C VAL A 602 45.88 5.09 27.46
N ARG A 603 47.15 4.76 27.69
CA ARG A 603 47.58 3.97 28.85
C ARG A 603 47.36 4.70 30.18
N GLU A 604 47.52 6.01 30.20
CA GLU A 604 47.29 6.84 31.38
C GLU A 604 45.78 6.88 31.70
N VAL A 605 44.95 7.08 30.67
CA VAL A 605 43.47 7.06 30.81
C VAL A 605 42.98 5.71 31.31
N TYR A 606 43.50 4.62 30.73
CA TYR A 606 43.22 3.26 31.20
C TYR A 606 43.54 3.08 32.69
N GLY A 607 44.72 3.51 33.13
CA GLY A 607 45.12 3.46 34.54
C GLY A 607 44.21 4.28 35.44
N LYS A 608 43.85 5.51 35.03
CA LYS A 608 42.93 6.39 35.78
C LYS A 608 41.54 5.76 35.94
N LEU A 609 41.01 5.12 34.90
CA LEU A 609 39.69 4.46 34.95
C LEU A 609 39.68 3.16 35.78
N LEU A 610 40.83 2.48 35.88
CA LEU A 610 41.00 1.33 36.77
C LEU A 610 41.10 1.74 38.26
N ASP A 611 41.77 2.86 38.54
CA ASP A 611 41.86 3.44 39.88
C ASP A 611 40.50 4.01 40.34
N ARG A 612 39.82 4.74 39.45
CA ARG A 612 38.48 5.31 39.66
C ARG A 612 37.38 4.42 39.08
N ARG A 613 37.11 3.29 39.73
CA ARG A 613 36.12 2.30 39.27
C ARG A 613 34.69 2.83 39.16
N ASP A 614 34.36 3.88 39.90
CA ASP A 614 33.04 4.52 39.94
C ASP A 614 32.91 5.72 38.98
N ALA A 615 33.92 6.02 38.16
CA ALA A 615 33.87 7.15 37.24
C ALA A 615 32.82 6.94 36.14
N ALA A 616 31.59 7.39 36.38
CA ALA A 616 30.48 7.28 35.43
C ALA A 616 30.45 8.40 34.39
N ARG A 617 31.03 9.55 34.73
CA ARG A 617 31.07 10.75 33.90
C ARG A 617 32.51 11.13 33.61
N VAL A 618 32.85 11.27 32.33
CA VAL A 618 34.17 11.69 31.90
C VAL A 618 34.05 12.91 30.99
N SER A 619 34.87 13.93 31.24
CA SER A 619 35.04 15.06 30.34
C SER A 619 36.42 14.99 29.70
N VAL A 620 36.49 15.07 28.37
CA VAL A 620 37.72 14.93 27.59
C VAL A 620 38.10 16.28 26.97
N GLU A 621 39.18 16.88 27.48
CA GLU A 621 39.75 18.14 27.01
C GLU A 621 41.24 17.94 26.67
N VAL A 622 41.48 17.26 25.54
CA VAL A 622 42.81 16.87 25.06
C VAL A 622 43.01 17.34 23.62
N SER A 623 44.23 17.22 23.10
CA SER A 623 44.51 17.62 21.71
C SER A 623 43.65 16.83 20.70
N ALA A 624 43.28 17.48 19.59
CA ALA A 624 42.47 16.86 18.53
C ALA A 624 43.08 15.55 18.00
N ARG A 625 44.41 15.40 18.05
CA ARG A 625 45.12 14.18 17.64
C ARG A 625 44.85 12.99 18.56
N ALA A 626 44.70 13.21 19.86
CA ALA A 626 44.53 12.14 20.86
C ALA A 626 43.06 11.93 21.29
N ARG A 627 42.19 12.90 21.00
CA ARG A 627 40.80 12.96 21.48
C ARG A 627 40.01 11.71 21.13
N MET A 628 40.01 11.29 19.87
CA MET A 628 39.25 10.13 19.42
C MET A 628 39.68 8.84 20.14
N GLU A 629 40.98 8.58 20.22
CA GLU A 629 41.53 7.40 20.90
C GLU A 629 41.13 7.37 22.38
N ILE A 630 41.16 8.53 23.05
CA ILE A 630 40.78 8.66 24.46
C ILE A 630 39.27 8.42 24.66
N ILE A 631 38.41 9.01 23.82
CA ILE A 631 36.96 8.79 23.88
C ILE A 631 36.64 7.30 23.69
N GLN A 632 37.24 6.66 22.68
CA GLN A 632 37.03 5.24 22.41
C GLN A 632 37.43 4.37 23.60
N VAL A 633 38.55 4.68 24.27
CA VAL A 633 38.98 3.95 25.48
C VAL A 633 37.99 4.13 26.63
N CYS A 634 37.48 5.34 26.86
CA CYS A 634 36.46 5.57 27.88
C CYS A 634 35.21 4.73 27.64
N LEU A 635 34.68 4.76 26.41
CA LEU A 635 33.49 3.99 26.03
C LEU A 635 33.73 2.48 26.09
N ALA A 636 34.88 2.01 25.60
CA ALA A 636 35.26 0.59 25.66
C ALA A 636 35.42 0.06 27.09
N MET A 637 35.81 0.91 28.04
CA MET A 637 35.90 0.57 29.46
C MET A 637 34.57 0.72 30.22
N GLY A 638 33.46 0.92 29.51
CA GLY A 638 32.12 0.99 30.10
C GLY A 638 31.79 2.32 30.78
N VAL A 639 32.47 3.42 30.44
CA VAL A 639 32.04 4.76 30.91
C VAL A 639 30.74 5.14 30.19
N PRO A 640 29.60 5.30 30.91
CA PRO A 640 28.32 5.54 30.25
C PRO A 640 28.16 6.97 29.73
N VAL A 641 28.86 7.95 30.31
CA VAL A 641 28.73 9.36 29.92
C VAL A 641 30.10 9.95 29.63
N VAL A 642 30.31 10.36 28.37
CA VAL A 642 31.54 11.02 27.94
C VAL A 642 31.18 12.33 27.24
N LEU A 643 31.74 13.45 27.71
CA LEU A 643 31.52 14.80 27.18
C LEU A 643 32.83 15.33 26.60
N TRP A 644 32.80 15.86 25.38
CA TRP A 644 33.96 16.50 24.76
C TRP A 644 33.55 17.66 23.86
N ASP A 645 34.53 18.41 23.38
CA ASP A 645 34.36 19.48 22.40
C ASP A 645 35.00 19.07 21.06
N ARG A 646 34.21 19.12 19.98
CA ARG A 646 34.66 18.85 18.61
C ARG A 646 35.42 20.03 18.00
N GLY A 647 35.32 21.22 18.60
CA GLY A 647 36.04 22.42 18.22
C GLY A 647 37.57 22.30 18.26
N PRO A 648 38.29 23.35 17.82
CA PRO A 648 39.75 23.38 17.88
C PRO A 648 40.24 23.20 19.32
N ALA A 649 41.37 22.50 19.47
CA ALA A 649 41.92 22.19 20.78
C ALA A 649 42.38 23.47 21.50
N HIS A 650 41.61 23.91 22.49
CA HIS A 650 42.01 24.89 23.50
C HIS A 650 42.43 24.16 24.78
N GLU A 651 43.24 24.79 25.63
CA GLU A 651 43.63 24.20 26.92
C GLU A 651 42.42 23.93 27.84
N VAL A 652 41.34 24.71 27.69
CA VAL A 652 40.06 24.55 28.38
C VAL A 652 38.91 24.83 27.41
N SER A 653 37.92 23.93 27.33
CA SER A 653 36.72 24.13 26.52
C SER A 653 35.63 24.81 27.35
N HIS A 654 35.18 25.98 26.91
CA HIS A 654 34.05 26.69 27.51
C HIS A 654 32.78 25.82 27.52
N ALA A 655 32.51 25.11 26.42
CA ALA A 655 31.33 24.27 26.31
C ALA A 655 31.34 23.10 27.30
N VAL A 656 32.48 22.41 27.42
CA VAL A 656 32.64 21.29 28.36
C VAL A 656 32.52 21.79 29.79
N GLN A 657 33.16 22.91 30.13
CA GLN A 657 33.09 23.49 31.47
C GLN A 657 31.64 23.82 31.88
N GLN A 658 30.90 24.55 31.03
CA GLN A 658 29.53 24.97 31.33
C GLN A 658 28.57 23.78 31.46
N VAL A 659 28.74 22.74 30.65
CA VAL A 659 27.83 21.58 30.66
C VAL A 659 28.17 20.60 31.79
N SER A 660 29.46 20.35 32.06
CA SER A 660 29.91 19.30 32.99
C SER A 660 29.47 19.48 34.45
N GLU A 661 29.12 20.70 34.86
CA GLU A 661 28.68 21.04 36.21
C GLU A 661 27.22 20.63 36.48
N SER A 662 26.46 20.27 35.44
CA SER A 662 25.05 19.91 35.57
C SER A 662 24.82 18.51 36.16
N PRO A 663 23.64 18.26 36.78
CA PRO A 663 23.22 16.92 37.15
C PRO A 663 23.28 15.98 35.95
N ALA A 664 23.65 14.72 36.17
CA ALA A 664 23.98 13.81 35.07
C ALA A 664 22.79 13.61 34.12
N ARG A 665 21.59 13.40 34.68
CA ARG A 665 20.35 13.26 33.91
C ARG A 665 19.92 14.54 33.17
N ALA A 666 20.45 15.71 33.53
CA ALA A 666 20.17 16.96 32.83
C ALA A 666 21.12 17.21 31.65
N LEU A 667 22.23 16.47 31.53
CA LEU A 667 23.27 16.73 30.54
C LEU A 667 22.76 16.78 29.08
N PRO A 668 21.90 15.84 28.59
CA PRO A 668 21.40 15.91 27.21
C PRO A 668 20.70 17.23 26.89
N GLU A 669 19.86 17.71 27.81
CA GLU A 669 19.12 18.97 27.66
C GLU A 669 20.04 20.18 27.81
N GLN A 670 21.05 20.11 28.67
CA GLN A 670 22.03 21.20 28.82
C GLN A 670 22.93 21.35 27.59
N VAL A 671 23.30 20.24 26.94
CA VAL A 671 24.01 20.28 25.66
C VAL A 671 23.17 20.91 24.56
N ARG A 672 21.89 20.51 24.44
CA ARG A 672 20.94 21.15 23.50
C ARG A 672 20.80 22.65 23.77
N SER A 673 20.57 23.02 25.03
CA SER A 673 20.46 24.42 25.45
C SER A 673 21.72 25.22 25.12
N TYR A 674 22.91 24.63 25.31
CA TYR A 674 24.17 25.25 24.91
C TYR A 674 24.24 25.47 23.40
N ARG A 675 23.93 24.45 22.58
CA ARG A 675 23.91 24.56 21.10
C ARG A 675 22.94 25.64 20.62
N ALA A 676 21.75 25.72 21.21
CA ALA A 676 20.79 26.79 20.91
C ALA A 676 21.34 28.19 21.26
N LYS A 677 22.04 28.33 22.38
CA LYS A 677 22.73 29.58 22.73
C LYS A 677 23.86 29.91 21.76
N THR A 678 24.61 28.92 21.27
CA THR A 678 25.64 29.11 20.25
C THR A 678 25.05 29.66 18.94
N LEU A 679 23.85 29.22 18.52
CA LEU A 679 23.17 29.79 17.35
C LEU A 679 22.79 31.26 17.54
N HIS A 680 22.34 31.64 18.75
CA HIS A 680 21.95 33.02 19.06
C HIS A 680 23.15 33.94 19.34
N ARG A 681 24.19 33.44 20.03
CA ARG A 681 25.36 34.19 20.52
C ARG A 681 26.64 33.34 20.42
N PRO A 682 27.18 33.13 19.21
CA PRO A 682 28.33 32.23 19.01
C PRO A 682 29.62 32.73 19.69
N ALA A 683 29.78 34.04 19.86
CA ALA A 683 30.94 34.62 20.54
C ALA A 683 30.94 34.37 22.06
N ASP A 684 29.76 34.38 22.69
CA ASP A 684 29.60 34.15 24.13
C ASP A 684 29.60 32.66 24.48
N HIS A 685 29.29 31.80 23.51
CA HIS A 685 29.17 30.36 23.68
C HIS A 685 30.02 29.61 22.63
N PRO A 686 31.36 29.76 22.66
CA PRO A 686 32.25 29.07 21.72
C PRO A 686 32.33 27.57 22.00
N GLY A 687 32.67 26.79 20.99
CA GLY A 687 32.81 25.33 21.08
C GLY A 687 31.61 24.55 20.55
N ARG A 688 31.78 23.24 20.43
CA ARG A 688 30.85 22.28 19.80
C ARG A 688 30.75 21.04 20.69
N PRO A 689 29.96 21.11 21.79
CA PRO A 689 29.89 20.02 22.76
C PRO A 689 29.22 18.79 22.15
N VAL A 690 29.79 17.61 22.43
CA VAL A 690 29.23 16.31 22.04
C VAL A 690 29.14 15.44 23.29
N LEU A 691 28.01 14.75 23.43
CA LEU A 691 27.71 13.90 24.59
C LEU A 691 27.48 12.47 24.12
N ALA A 692 28.37 11.57 24.52
CA ALA A 692 28.10 10.15 24.47
C ALA A 692 27.26 9.74 25.69
N TRP A 693 26.20 8.98 25.46
CA TRP A 693 25.25 8.56 26.49
C TRP A 693 24.83 7.11 26.25
N ALA A 694 25.27 6.20 27.13
CA ALA A 694 24.98 4.77 27.06
C ALA A 694 24.22 4.31 28.31
N ASP A 695 22.88 4.29 28.21
CA ASP A 695 21.97 3.87 29.28
C ASP A 695 21.73 2.34 29.23
N PRO A 696 22.20 1.54 30.22
CA PRO A 696 21.99 0.09 30.26
C PRO A 696 20.55 -0.34 30.51
N ASP A 697 19.70 0.56 30.98
CA ASP A 697 18.27 0.27 31.21
C ASP A 697 17.42 0.52 29.96
N ARG A 698 18.06 0.91 28.85
CA ARG A 698 17.38 1.22 27.59
C ARG A 698 17.83 0.24 26.51
N ALA A 699 16.92 -0.62 26.06
CA ALA A 699 17.20 -1.61 25.04
C ALA A 699 17.65 -0.97 23.72
N LEU A 700 18.65 -1.55 23.06
CA LEU A 700 19.03 -1.22 21.70
C LEU A 700 18.42 -2.24 20.73
N PRO A 701 18.07 -1.84 19.50
CA PRO A 701 17.65 -2.79 18.48
C PRO A 701 18.78 -3.78 18.17
N GLU A 702 18.44 -4.97 17.66
CA GLU A 702 19.43 -5.89 17.11
C GLU A 702 20.08 -5.26 15.88
N LEU A 703 21.20 -4.59 16.10
CA LEU A 703 22.04 -4.07 15.05
C LEU A 703 22.77 -5.26 14.44
N GLN A 704 22.31 -5.71 13.27
CA GLN A 704 23.18 -6.36 12.28
C GLN A 704 24.24 -5.33 11.90
N LEU A 705 25.23 -5.15 12.78
CA LEU A 705 26.46 -4.48 12.44
C LEU A 705 27.14 -5.40 11.46
N SER A 706 27.34 -4.91 10.24
CA SER A 706 28.22 -5.53 9.27
C SER A 706 29.53 -5.86 9.97
N GLU A 707 29.87 -7.15 10.02
CA GLU A 707 31.25 -7.53 10.24
C GLU A 707 32.11 -6.80 9.19
N PRO A 708 33.32 -6.37 9.53
CA PRO A 708 34.19 -5.79 8.53
C PRO A 708 34.49 -6.86 7.49
N THR A 709 34.39 -6.48 6.21
CA THR A 709 34.84 -7.20 5.00
C THR A 709 33.85 -8.19 4.36
N GLU A 710 33.01 -7.68 3.46
CA GLU A 710 32.74 -8.36 2.18
C GLU A 710 32.84 -7.32 1.05
N LEU A 711 34.08 -7.03 0.66
CA LEU A 711 34.43 -6.62 -0.70
C LEU A 711 34.72 -7.91 -1.47
N ILE A 712 33.71 -8.49 -2.14
CA ILE A 712 33.81 -9.17 -3.45
C ILE A 712 32.48 -8.97 -4.19
#